data_AF-A0AAN9JXT5-F1
#
_entry.id   AF-A0AAN9JXT5-F1
#
_cell.length_a   1.000
_cell.length_b   1.000
_cell.length_c   1.000
_cell.angle_alpha   90.00
_cell.angle_beta   90.00
_cell.angle_gamma   90.00
#
_symmetry.space_group_name_H-M   'P 1'
#
loop_
_entity.id
_entity.type
_entity.pdbx_description
1 polymer ?
#
loop_
_entity_poly.entity_id
_entity_poly.type
_entity_poly.pdbx_seq_one_letter_code
_entity_poly.pdbx_strand_id
1 'polypeptide(L)'
;MRKRDLAILMLSAFAIFFSLQQDGGVSFKDAWMHLTDEYPIKYEAERLPPPLVADLNGDGKKEVLIATHDAKIQVLEPHSRRVDEGFSEARVLAEVSLLPDKVRVMSGRRPVAMATGYIDRYKIGQPQKQVLVVVTSGWSVMCFDSNLQKLWENNLQEDFPHNAHHREVAISISNYTLKHGDTGLIIIGGRMEIQPHIFMDPFEEMGMGARFAEQHRRSATEKEASENSGTVDLRHFAFYAFAGRSGVERWSRKNENIEAHSSDASQLLPQHNYKLDAHALNTRQPGEFECREFRESILGLMPHHWDRREDTLLKLGHFRRHKRKALKRTPGKTMNFPFNKPEENHPPGKDSTKKISNIIGKAAHYAGSAKAKKHLPYVPTITNYTQVWWVPNVVVAHQKEGIEALHLASGRTICKLHLQEGGLHADVNGDGVLDHVQAVGGNGAEQSVVSGSMEVLRPCWAVATSGVPIREQLFNVSICHYTHFNLFQHGELYRSYSRGSDIASLEVATPILIPKSDGHRHRKGSHGDVIFLTNRGEITSYSPGLHGHDAIWQWQQSTGVTWSNLPSPSGMMESGVVIPTLKPLSLRLHDNQQMILAAGEQEAVIISPGGSLLATIELPGPPTHVLICEDFSNDGLTDLVLVTSNGVYGFVQTRQPGALFFSMLVGCLIVVMGVIFVTQHLNSAKGKPRPSSGPR
;
A
#
# COMPACT_ATOMS: atom_id res chain seq x y z
N MET A 1 -25.63 -53.99 7.88
CA MET A 1 -24.25 -53.76 7.39
C MET A 1 -23.30 -54.67 8.13
N ARG A 2 -22.40 -55.37 7.42
CA ARG A 2 -21.32 -56.13 8.08
C ARG A 2 -20.33 -55.11 8.69
N LYS A 3 -19.65 -55.46 9.78
CA LYS A 3 -18.62 -54.59 10.42
C LYS A 3 -17.59 -54.04 9.41
N ARG A 4 -17.35 -54.80 8.35
CA ARG A 4 -16.52 -54.44 7.20
C ARG A 4 -17.05 -53.25 6.39
N ASP A 5 -18.33 -53.24 6.07
CA ASP A 5 -18.94 -52.18 5.23
C ASP A 5 -18.95 -50.84 5.98
N LEU A 6 -19.10 -50.91 7.31
CA LEU A 6 -19.01 -49.75 8.20
C LEU A 6 -17.57 -49.20 8.30
N ALA A 7 -16.56 -50.08 8.36
CA ALA A 7 -15.16 -49.66 8.39
C ALA A 7 -14.74 -48.95 7.09
N ILE A 8 -15.20 -49.43 5.93
CA ILE A 8 -14.92 -48.81 4.62
C ILE A 8 -15.57 -47.42 4.55
N LEU A 9 -16.83 -47.31 4.98
CA LEU A 9 -17.53 -46.02 5.01
C LEU A 9 -16.83 -45.01 5.91
N MET A 10 -16.41 -45.43 7.11
CA MET A 10 -15.67 -44.55 8.02
C MET A 10 -14.33 -44.10 7.42
N LEU A 11 -13.59 -44.99 6.77
CA LEU A 11 -12.30 -44.65 6.15
C LEU A 11 -12.48 -43.69 4.97
N SER A 12 -13.51 -43.90 4.13
CA SER A 12 -13.87 -42.95 3.08
C SER A 12 -14.33 -41.60 3.63
N ALA A 13 -15.09 -41.58 4.72
CA ALA A 13 -15.54 -40.34 5.36
C ALA A 13 -14.36 -39.57 5.97
N PHE A 14 -13.41 -40.25 6.62
CA PHE A 14 -12.17 -39.63 7.07
C PHE A 14 -11.32 -39.11 5.91
N ALA A 15 -11.24 -39.83 4.80
CA ALA A 15 -10.49 -39.37 3.63
C ALA A 15 -11.09 -38.11 2.99
N ILE A 16 -12.42 -38.07 2.86
CA ILE A 16 -13.12 -36.87 2.40
C ILE A 16 -12.94 -35.72 3.42
N PHE A 17 -13.07 -36.01 4.71
CA PHE A 17 -12.91 -35.01 5.77
C PHE A 17 -11.50 -34.40 5.79
N PHE A 18 -10.44 -35.21 5.76
CA PHE A 18 -9.06 -34.71 5.70
C PHE A 18 -8.75 -33.99 4.39
N SER A 19 -9.29 -34.47 3.26
CA SER A 19 -9.15 -33.79 1.97
C SER A 19 -9.88 -32.45 1.91
N LEU A 20 -10.96 -32.28 2.66
CA LEU A 20 -11.69 -31.00 2.78
C LEU A 20 -11.04 -30.07 3.81
N GLN A 21 -10.31 -30.61 4.79
CA GLN A 21 -9.63 -29.83 5.82
C GLN A 21 -8.26 -29.30 5.40
N GLN A 22 -7.56 -30.01 4.50
CA GLN A 22 -6.34 -29.49 3.91
C GLN A 22 -6.70 -28.58 2.74
N ASP A 23 -6.62 -27.27 2.99
CA ASP A 23 -6.45 -26.29 1.92
C ASP A 23 -5.25 -26.76 1.08
N GLY A 24 -5.52 -27.15 -0.16
CA GLY A 24 -4.49 -27.71 -1.03
C GLY A 24 -3.48 -26.67 -1.51
N GLY A 25 -2.58 -27.08 -2.40
CA GLY A 25 -1.49 -26.24 -2.89
C GLY A 25 -2.00 -24.98 -3.60
N VAL A 26 -1.28 -23.87 -3.40
CA VAL A 26 -1.52 -22.61 -4.12
C VAL A 26 -0.72 -22.67 -5.41
N SER A 27 -1.37 -22.41 -6.54
CA SER A 27 -0.70 -22.28 -7.83
C SER A 27 -1.27 -21.10 -8.59
N PHE A 28 -0.47 -20.46 -9.43
CA PHE A 28 -0.93 -19.41 -10.33
C PHE A 28 -0.91 -19.95 -11.75
N LYS A 29 -1.94 -19.62 -12.50
CA LYS A 29 -2.04 -20.01 -13.90
C LYS A 29 -2.24 -18.79 -14.77
N ASP A 30 -1.63 -18.82 -15.94
CA ASP A 30 -1.78 -17.82 -16.99
C ASP A 30 -3.26 -17.70 -17.38
N ALA A 31 -3.77 -16.47 -17.45
CA ALA A 31 -5.17 -16.23 -17.78
C ALA A 31 -5.32 -15.39 -19.05
N TRP A 32 -4.75 -14.18 -19.04
CA TRP A 32 -4.90 -13.25 -20.15
C TRP A 32 -3.68 -12.37 -20.34
N MET A 33 -3.53 -11.82 -21.55
CA MET A 33 -2.51 -10.84 -21.90
C MET A 33 -3.08 -9.76 -22.82
N HIS A 34 -2.48 -8.58 -22.76
CA HIS A 34 -2.74 -7.49 -23.68
C HIS A 34 -1.41 -6.91 -24.12
N LEU A 35 -1.05 -7.11 -25.39
CA LEU A 35 0.22 -6.66 -25.94
C LEU A 35 0.12 -5.21 -26.37
N THR A 36 1.16 -4.44 -26.08
CA THR A 36 1.29 -3.05 -26.47
C THR A 36 2.58 -2.88 -27.27
N ASP A 37 2.58 -1.93 -28.20
CA ASP A 37 3.79 -1.60 -28.95
C ASP A 37 4.92 -1.23 -27.98
N GLU A 38 6.12 -1.77 -28.24
CA GLU A 38 7.28 -1.52 -27.41
C GLU A 38 7.66 -0.04 -27.49
N TYR A 39 7.51 0.67 -26.36
CA TYR A 39 7.89 2.07 -26.24
C TYR A 39 9.13 2.17 -25.34
N PRO A 40 10.29 2.59 -25.87
CA PRO A 40 11.51 2.67 -25.07
C PRO A 40 11.36 3.79 -24.03
N ILE A 41 11.21 3.40 -22.76
CA ILE A 41 11.19 4.33 -21.63
C ILE A 41 12.62 4.77 -21.37
N LYS A 42 12.95 6.03 -21.68
CA LYS A 42 14.29 6.57 -21.46
C LYS A 42 14.45 7.17 -20.07
N TYR A 43 13.35 7.72 -19.55
CA TYR A 43 13.31 8.41 -18.27
C TYR A 43 12.16 7.93 -17.40
N GLU A 44 12.35 7.95 -16.07
CA GLU A 44 11.32 7.58 -15.11
C GLU A 44 10.02 8.39 -15.28
N ALA A 45 10.13 9.67 -15.69
CA ALA A 45 9.01 10.55 -15.94
C ALA A 45 8.12 10.11 -17.13
N GLU A 46 8.64 9.28 -18.04
CA GLU A 46 7.93 8.79 -19.23
C GLU A 46 7.10 7.53 -18.97
N ARG A 47 7.38 6.82 -17.86
CA ARG A 47 6.66 5.60 -17.48
C ARG A 47 5.19 5.91 -17.24
N LEU A 48 4.29 5.10 -17.80
CA LEU A 48 2.84 5.25 -17.61
C LEU A 48 2.41 4.84 -16.19
N PRO A 49 1.24 5.28 -15.71
CA PRO A 49 0.71 4.81 -14.42
C PRO A 49 0.40 3.31 -14.43
N PRO A 50 0.44 2.64 -13.27
CA PRO A 50 0.05 1.24 -13.17
C PRO A 50 -1.43 1.02 -13.57
N PRO A 51 -1.77 -0.13 -14.15
CA PRO A 51 -3.16 -0.52 -14.39
C PRO A 51 -4.03 -0.50 -13.14
N LEU A 52 -5.33 -0.25 -13.32
CA LEU A 52 -6.32 -0.29 -12.24
C LEU A 52 -7.28 -1.44 -12.46
N VAL A 53 -7.63 -2.18 -11.40
CA VAL A 53 -8.67 -3.21 -11.44
C VAL A 53 -9.90 -2.69 -10.71
N ALA A 54 -11.01 -2.47 -11.42
CA ALA A 54 -12.21 -1.90 -10.84
C ALA A 54 -13.47 -2.33 -11.60
N ASP A 55 -14.59 -2.42 -10.88
CA ASP A 55 -15.93 -2.51 -11.47
C ASP A 55 -16.44 -1.07 -11.71
N LEU A 56 -16.31 -0.59 -12.94
CA LEU A 56 -16.69 0.79 -13.28
C LEU A 56 -18.22 0.98 -13.34
N ASN A 57 -18.92 0.00 -13.90
CA ASN A 57 -20.34 0.09 -14.22
C ASN A 57 -21.27 -0.38 -13.08
N GLY A 58 -20.71 -1.07 -12.08
CA GLY A 58 -21.39 -1.62 -10.91
C GLY A 58 -22.10 -2.95 -11.18
N ASP A 59 -21.70 -3.71 -12.20
CA ASP A 59 -22.31 -4.99 -12.59
C ASP A 59 -21.75 -6.20 -11.83
N GLY A 60 -20.73 -5.99 -11.00
CA GLY A 60 -20.05 -7.01 -10.20
C GLY A 60 -18.90 -7.69 -10.91
N LYS A 61 -18.59 -7.35 -12.17
CA LYS A 61 -17.39 -7.78 -12.88
C LYS A 61 -16.33 -6.69 -12.78
N LYS A 62 -15.08 -7.08 -12.57
CA LYS A 62 -13.98 -6.11 -12.55
C LYS A 62 -13.33 -6.06 -13.91
N GLU A 63 -13.11 -4.85 -14.40
CA GLU A 63 -12.35 -4.58 -15.60
C GLU A 63 -10.94 -4.12 -15.24
N VAL A 64 -10.02 -4.22 -16.21
CA VAL A 64 -8.65 -3.72 -16.07
C VAL A 64 -8.50 -2.47 -16.93
N LEU A 65 -8.21 -1.34 -16.31
CA LEU A 65 -7.98 -0.07 -16.98
C LEU A 65 -6.48 0.10 -17.22
N ILE A 66 -6.09 0.34 -18.47
CA ILE A 66 -4.70 0.59 -18.84
C ILE A 66 -4.55 1.95 -19.50
N ALA A 67 -3.41 2.59 -19.24
CA ALA A 67 -2.98 3.78 -19.96
C ALA A 67 -2.07 3.37 -21.12
N THR A 68 -2.13 4.13 -22.22
CA THR A 68 -1.30 3.92 -23.41
C THR A 68 -0.44 5.15 -23.73
N HIS A 69 0.68 4.94 -24.42
CA HIS A 69 1.61 6.02 -24.79
C HIS A 69 1.04 7.02 -25.79
N ASP A 70 -0.01 6.65 -26.55
CA ASP A 70 -0.76 7.52 -27.45
C ASP A 70 -1.82 8.38 -26.75
N ALA A 71 -1.70 8.54 -25.42
CA ALA A 71 -2.57 9.34 -24.56
C ALA A 71 -4.04 8.86 -24.60
N LYS A 72 -4.24 7.56 -24.41
CA LYS A 72 -5.56 6.96 -24.28
C LYS A 72 -5.66 6.08 -23.05
N ILE A 73 -6.90 5.82 -22.64
CA ILE A 73 -7.24 4.83 -21.63
C ILE A 73 -8.08 3.75 -22.29
N GLN A 74 -7.69 2.50 -22.10
CA GLN A 74 -8.45 1.32 -22.55
C GLN A 74 -8.99 0.56 -21.35
N VAL A 75 -10.22 0.06 -21.48
CA VAL A 75 -10.87 -0.82 -20.51
C VAL A 75 -10.86 -2.23 -21.07
N LEU A 76 -10.19 -3.13 -20.38
CA LEU A 76 -10.01 -4.52 -20.77
C LEU A 76 -10.94 -5.42 -19.96
N GLU A 77 -11.56 -6.39 -20.65
CA GLU A 77 -12.23 -7.50 -20.00
C GLU A 77 -11.24 -8.65 -19.81
N PRO A 78 -10.88 -9.00 -18.56
CA PRO A 78 -10.05 -10.16 -18.30
C PRO A 78 -10.87 -11.43 -18.62
N HIS A 79 -10.53 -12.14 -19.70
CA HIS A 79 -11.18 -13.41 -20.02
C HIS A 79 -10.70 -14.51 -19.06
N SER A 80 -11.65 -15.22 -18.43
CA SER A 80 -11.39 -16.47 -17.70
C SER A 80 -11.81 -17.69 -18.55
N ARG A 81 -11.39 -17.77 -19.82
CA ARG A 81 -11.57 -19.04 -20.57
C ARG A 81 -10.68 -20.12 -19.94
N ARG A 82 -11.03 -21.38 -20.18
CA ARG A 82 -10.49 -22.57 -19.47
C ARG A 82 -8.99 -22.43 -19.25
N VAL A 83 -8.60 -22.48 -17.98
CA VAL A 83 -7.27 -22.20 -17.41
C VAL A 83 -6.20 -23.23 -17.82
N ASP A 84 -6.35 -23.89 -18.97
CA ASP A 84 -5.48 -24.98 -19.44
C ASP A 84 -4.79 -24.66 -20.78
N GLU A 85 -5.03 -23.49 -21.39
CA GLU A 85 -4.51 -23.09 -22.73
C GLU A 85 -3.57 -21.86 -22.72
N GLY A 86 -2.89 -21.58 -21.60
CA GLY A 86 -1.93 -20.46 -21.51
C GLY A 86 -2.60 -19.07 -21.57
N PHE A 87 -1.84 -18.03 -21.94
CA PHE A 87 -2.35 -16.67 -22.04
C PHE A 87 -3.36 -16.50 -23.20
N SER A 88 -4.50 -15.87 -22.91
CA SER A 88 -5.50 -15.47 -23.91
C SER A 88 -5.51 -13.95 -24.12
N GLU A 89 -5.77 -13.46 -25.33
CA GLU A 89 -5.82 -12.00 -25.55
C GLU A 89 -7.03 -11.37 -24.84
N ALA A 90 -6.78 -10.31 -24.06
CA ALA A 90 -7.83 -9.57 -23.37
C ALA A 90 -8.62 -8.71 -24.36
N ARG A 91 -9.96 -8.71 -24.23
CA ARG A 91 -10.82 -7.91 -25.11
C ARG A 91 -10.89 -6.48 -24.63
N VAL A 92 -10.59 -5.53 -25.52
CA VAL A 92 -10.85 -4.11 -25.29
C VAL A 92 -12.35 -3.85 -25.37
N LEU A 93 -12.96 -3.43 -24.27
CA LEU A 93 -14.38 -3.09 -24.17
C LEU A 93 -14.67 -1.65 -24.61
N ALA A 94 -13.79 -0.73 -24.20
CA ALA A 94 -13.93 0.69 -24.45
C ALA A 94 -12.56 1.36 -24.49
N GLU A 95 -12.47 2.48 -25.21
CA GLU A 95 -11.27 3.31 -25.32
C GLU A 95 -11.68 4.78 -25.30
N VAL A 96 -10.90 5.61 -24.60
CA VAL A 96 -11.10 7.06 -24.57
C VAL A 96 -9.78 7.77 -24.80
N SER A 97 -9.81 8.81 -25.63
CA SER A 97 -8.66 9.68 -25.86
C SER A 97 -8.59 10.78 -24.81
N LEU A 98 -7.39 11.05 -24.30
CA LEU A 98 -7.10 12.15 -23.38
C LEU A 98 -6.77 13.46 -24.14
N LEU A 99 -6.76 13.43 -25.47
CA LEU A 99 -6.47 14.59 -26.30
C LEU A 99 -7.63 15.60 -26.26
N PRO A 100 -7.34 16.91 -26.39
CA PRO A 100 -8.38 17.92 -26.55
C PRO A 100 -9.21 17.68 -27.82
N ASP A 101 -10.54 17.85 -27.73
CA ASP A 101 -11.48 17.60 -28.84
C ASP A 101 -11.15 18.41 -30.11
N LYS A 102 -10.49 19.57 -29.97
CA LYS A 102 -10.22 20.52 -31.04
C LYS A 102 -8.76 20.55 -31.50
N VAL A 103 -7.84 19.95 -30.75
CA VAL A 103 -6.40 20.09 -30.96
C VAL A 103 -5.72 18.75 -30.74
N ARG A 104 -5.12 18.17 -31.78
CA ARG A 104 -4.36 16.92 -31.72
C ARG A 104 -2.91 17.17 -31.28
N VAL A 105 -2.72 17.81 -30.13
CA VAL A 105 -1.40 17.96 -29.52
C VAL A 105 -1.27 16.96 -28.39
N MET A 106 -0.32 16.04 -28.52
CA MET A 106 -0.01 15.02 -27.51
C MET A 106 0.85 15.55 -26.36
N SER A 107 1.58 16.64 -26.57
CA SER A 107 2.46 17.23 -25.56
C SER A 107 1.64 17.60 -24.31
N GLY A 108 2.09 17.16 -23.14
CA GLY A 108 1.39 17.34 -21.86
C GLY A 108 0.15 16.45 -21.62
N ARG A 109 -0.22 15.56 -22.55
CA ARG A 109 -1.43 14.70 -22.43
C ARG A 109 -1.13 13.26 -22.02
N ARG A 110 0.14 12.89 -21.86
CA ARG A 110 0.51 11.57 -21.33
C ARG A 110 -0.06 11.39 -19.92
N PRO A 111 -0.79 10.30 -19.63
CA PRO A 111 -1.27 10.04 -18.28
C PRO A 111 -0.08 9.75 -17.35
N VAL A 112 -0.15 10.27 -16.12
CA VAL A 112 0.89 10.11 -15.08
C VAL A 112 0.34 9.41 -13.86
N ALA A 113 -0.90 9.69 -13.49
CA ALA A 113 -1.60 9.02 -12.40
C ALA A 113 -3.05 8.77 -12.78
N MET A 114 -3.59 7.65 -12.30
CA MET A 114 -5.00 7.29 -12.46
C MET A 114 -5.53 6.74 -11.14
N ALA A 115 -6.80 6.99 -10.86
CA ALA A 115 -7.50 6.35 -9.76
C ALA A 115 -8.98 6.17 -10.09
N THR A 116 -9.58 5.12 -9.53
CA THR A 116 -11.02 4.89 -9.56
C THR A 116 -11.62 5.02 -8.16
N GLY A 117 -12.89 5.39 -8.09
CA GLY A 117 -13.60 5.42 -6.82
C GLY A 117 -15.04 5.92 -6.92
N TYR A 118 -15.73 5.90 -5.77
CA TYR A 118 -17.14 6.25 -5.69
C TYR A 118 -17.34 7.72 -5.30
N ILE A 119 -18.00 8.50 -6.15
CA ILE A 119 -18.48 9.86 -5.80
C ILE A 119 -19.93 9.86 -5.33
N ASP A 120 -20.73 8.91 -5.83
CA ASP A 120 -22.13 8.78 -5.49
C ASP A 120 -22.31 8.01 -4.17
N ARG A 121 -23.34 8.39 -3.43
CA ARG A 121 -23.72 7.70 -2.19
C ARG A 121 -24.29 6.33 -2.52
N TYR A 122 -24.01 5.35 -1.67
CA TYR A 122 -24.64 4.03 -1.78
C TYR A 122 -26.16 4.15 -1.69
N LYS A 123 -26.85 3.65 -2.71
CA LYS A 123 -28.31 3.57 -2.78
C LYS A 123 -28.70 2.10 -2.92
N ILE A 124 -29.54 1.63 -1.99
CA ILE A 124 -30.01 0.24 -1.98
C ILE A 124 -30.75 -0.05 -3.29
N GLY A 125 -30.34 -1.11 -3.99
CA GLY A 125 -30.97 -1.55 -5.25
C GLY A 125 -30.49 -0.83 -6.52
N GLN A 126 -29.49 0.06 -6.43
CA GLN A 126 -28.82 0.63 -7.60
C GLN A 126 -27.38 0.14 -7.69
N PRO A 127 -26.87 -0.15 -8.90
CA PRO A 127 -25.46 -0.50 -9.10
C PRO A 127 -24.59 0.68 -8.66
N GLN A 128 -23.51 0.39 -7.93
CA GLN A 128 -22.55 1.42 -7.55
C GLN A 128 -21.57 1.66 -8.67
N LYS A 129 -21.72 2.79 -9.34
CA LYS A 129 -20.81 3.21 -10.39
C LYS A 129 -19.59 3.92 -9.83
N GLN A 130 -18.45 3.65 -10.42
CA GLN A 130 -17.20 4.35 -10.13
C GLN A 130 -16.92 5.41 -11.19
N VAL A 131 -16.15 6.42 -10.81
CA VAL A 131 -15.56 7.38 -11.73
C VAL A 131 -14.07 7.08 -11.88
N LEU A 132 -13.53 7.43 -13.05
CA LEU A 132 -12.11 7.40 -13.33
C LEU A 132 -11.57 8.82 -13.30
N VAL A 133 -10.52 9.08 -12.55
CA VAL A 133 -9.79 10.35 -12.57
C VAL A 133 -8.40 10.11 -13.12
N VAL A 134 -7.99 10.93 -14.08
CA VAL A 134 -6.69 10.88 -14.74
C VAL A 134 -5.98 12.23 -14.59
N VAL A 135 -4.72 12.19 -14.20
CA VAL A 135 -3.82 13.35 -14.19
C VAL A 135 -2.79 13.16 -15.29
N THR A 136 -2.65 14.16 -16.17
CA THR A 136 -1.67 14.14 -17.26
C THR A 136 -0.38 14.87 -16.91
N SER A 137 0.66 14.65 -17.72
CA SER A 137 1.98 15.28 -17.55
C SER A 137 1.98 16.80 -17.65
N GLY A 138 0.97 17.38 -18.31
CA GLY A 138 0.73 18.82 -18.39
C GLY A 138 -0.21 19.34 -17.31
N TRP A 139 -0.39 18.63 -16.18
CA TRP A 139 -1.27 19.03 -15.08
C TRP A 139 -2.74 19.23 -15.45
N SER A 140 -3.22 18.52 -16.48
CA SER A 140 -4.66 18.44 -16.76
C SER A 140 -5.28 17.32 -15.94
N VAL A 141 -6.29 17.66 -15.14
CA VAL A 141 -7.08 16.72 -14.36
C VAL A 141 -8.40 16.48 -15.10
N MET A 142 -8.67 15.22 -15.42
CA MET A 142 -9.89 14.80 -16.10
C MET A 142 -10.65 13.79 -15.26
N CYS A 143 -11.97 13.96 -15.14
CA CYS A 143 -12.85 12.99 -14.51
C CYS A 143 -13.78 12.40 -15.56
N PHE A 144 -13.90 11.09 -15.58
CA PHE A 144 -14.75 10.32 -16.48
C PHE A 144 -15.80 9.53 -15.68
N ASP A 145 -16.98 9.35 -16.28
CA ASP A 145 -18.02 8.49 -15.73
C ASP A 145 -17.75 6.99 -15.99
N SER A 146 -18.69 6.13 -15.58
CA SER A 146 -18.60 4.68 -15.77
C SER A 146 -18.55 4.23 -17.24
N ASN A 147 -18.94 5.11 -18.18
CA ASN A 147 -18.95 4.85 -19.62
C ASN A 147 -17.76 5.55 -20.33
N LEU A 148 -16.77 6.02 -19.57
CA LEU A 148 -15.65 6.82 -20.05
C LEU A 148 -16.05 8.14 -20.71
N GLN A 149 -17.23 8.70 -20.38
CA GLN A 149 -17.60 10.04 -20.81
C GLN A 149 -16.98 11.07 -19.87
N LYS A 150 -16.28 12.05 -20.43
CA LYS A 150 -15.64 13.13 -19.67
C LYS A 150 -16.71 13.98 -18.98
N LEU A 151 -16.70 13.99 -17.64
CA LEU A 151 -17.59 14.81 -16.81
C LEU A 151 -17.10 16.26 -16.75
N TRP A 152 -15.80 16.43 -16.50
CA TRP A 152 -15.16 17.74 -16.40
C TRP A 152 -13.64 17.60 -16.58
N GLU A 153 -13.00 18.73 -16.87
CA GLU A 153 -11.55 18.86 -17.05
C GLU A 153 -11.10 20.19 -16.47
N ASN A 154 -10.06 20.16 -15.62
CA ASN A 154 -9.41 21.34 -15.07
C ASN A 154 -7.93 21.33 -15.46
N ASN A 155 -7.43 22.47 -15.95
CA ASN A 155 -6.01 22.62 -16.26
C ASN A 155 -5.32 23.39 -15.14
N LEU A 156 -4.31 22.79 -14.51
CA LEU A 156 -3.51 23.38 -13.44
C LEU A 156 -2.11 23.80 -13.92
N GLN A 157 -1.87 23.82 -15.24
CA GLN A 157 -0.56 24.12 -15.82
C GLN A 157 -0.05 25.52 -15.47
N GLU A 158 -0.92 26.52 -15.27
CA GLU A 158 -0.50 27.89 -14.91
C GLU A 158 0.26 27.95 -13.57
N ASP A 159 0.09 26.93 -12.72
CA ASP A 159 0.76 26.85 -11.43
C ASP A 159 2.21 26.33 -11.52
N PHE A 160 2.62 25.78 -12.67
CA PHE A 160 3.90 25.08 -12.81
C PHE A 160 4.64 25.48 -14.10
N PRO A 161 5.99 25.54 -14.07
CA PRO A 161 6.76 25.83 -15.26
C PRO A 161 6.66 24.70 -16.28
N HIS A 162 6.64 25.05 -17.57
CA HIS A 162 6.47 24.09 -18.67
C HIS A 162 7.53 22.98 -18.75
N ASN A 163 8.69 23.15 -18.11
CA ASN A 163 9.82 22.21 -18.14
C ASN A 163 9.89 21.31 -16.88
N ALA A 164 8.87 21.35 -16.03
CA ALA A 164 8.79 20.49 -14.85
C ALA A 164 8.12 19.15 -15.18
N HIS A 165 8.55 18.09 -14.51
CA HIS A 165 7.93 16.78 -14.58
C HIS A 165 7.46 16.31 -13.21
N HIS A 166 6.53 15.36 -13.20
CA HIS A 166 5.98 14.76 -11.99
C HIS A 166 7.00 13.86 -11.30
N ARG A 167 7.41 14.26 -10.10
CA ARG A 167 8.16 13.40 -9.18
C ARG A 167 7.24 12.61 -8.27
N GLU A 168 6.15 13.22 -7.82
CA GLU A 168 5.14 12.60 -6.97
C GLU A 168 3.75 13.01 -7.45
N VAL A 169 2.80 12.07 -7.51
CA VAL A 169 1.38 12.35 -7.77
C VAL A 169 0.53 11.33 -7.05
N ALA A 170 -0.54 11.79 -6.42
CA ALA A 170 -1.52 10.90 -5.80
C ALA A 170 -2.94 11.46 -5.95
N ILE A 171 -3.91 10.55 -6.07
CA ILE A 171 -5.32 10.87 -6.26
C ILE A 171 -6.13 10.13 -5.19
N SER A 172 -7.03 10.84 -4.51
CA SER A 172 -8.00 10.27 -3.57
C SER A 172 -9.41 10.59 -4.02
N ILE A 173 -10.26 9.57 -4.14
CA ILE A 173 -11.66 9.70 -4.56
C ILE A 173 -12.54 9.19 -3.44
N SER A 174 -13.53 9.98 -3.04
CA SER A 174 -14.47 9.59 -1.99
C SER A 174 -15.88 10.11 -2.21
N ASN A 175 -16.85 9.49 -1.54
CA ASN A 175 -18.26 9.87 -1.56
C ASN A 175 -18.60 10.95 -0.52
N TYR A 176 -17.60 11.44 0.22
CA TYR A 176 -17.77 12.54 1.16
C TYR A 176 -17.95 13.87 0.42
N THR A 177 -18.55 14.84 1.11
CA THR A 177 -18.89 16.15 0.52
C THR A 177 -18.43 17.24 1.46
N LEU A 178 -17.85 18.32 0.94
CA LEU A 178 -17.38 19.46 1.75
C LEU A 178 -18.41 20.59 1.85
N LYS A 179 -19.22 20.77 0.81
CA LYS A 179 -20.33 21.74 0.79
C LYS A 179 -21.66 21.04 0.53
N HIS A 180 -22.74 21.64 1.03
CA HIS A 180 -24.09 21.18 0.71
C HIS A 180 -24.37 21.37 -0.78
N GLY A 181 -24.91 20.34 -1.43
CA GLY A 181 -25.15 20.32 -2.88
C GLY A 181 -24.06 19.59 -3.67
N ASP A 182 -22.90 19.32 -3.08
CA ASP A 182 -21.83 18.57 -3.73
C ASP A 182 -22.13 17.06 -3.74
N THR A 183 -21.52 16.35 -4.68
CA THR A 183 -21.51 14.90 -4.74
C THR A 183 -20.08 14.41 -4.92
N GLY A 184 -19.58 13.73 -3.90
CA GLY A 184 -18.20 13.25 -3.83
C GLY A 184 -17.16 14.35 -3.67
N LEU A 185 -15.94 13.91 -3.41
CA LEU A 185 -14.75 14.71 -3.20
C LEU A 185 -13.58 14.01 -3.88
N ILE A 186 -12.88 14.75 -4.73
CA ILE A 186 -11.67 14.31 -5.41
C ILE A 186 -10.52 15.18 -4.92
N ILE A 187 -9.46 14.58 -4.39
CA ILE A 187 -8.28 15.28 -3.89
C ILE A 187 -7.09 14.81 -4.69
N ILE A 188 -6.33 15.76 -5.21
CA ILE A 188 -5.15 15.50 -6.02
C ILE A 188 -3.99 16.20 -5.34
N GLY A 189 -2.88 15.49 -5.26
CA GLY A 189 -1.64 16.01 -4.74
C GLY A 189 -0.51 15.73 -5.71
N GLY A 190 0.46 16.63 -5.81
CA GLY A 190 1.65 16.35 -6.60
C GLY A 190 2.81 17.30 -6.35
N ARG A 191 4.00 16.81 -6.68
CA ARG A 191 5.27 17.54 -6.59
C ARG A 191 5.99 17.49 -7.93
N MET A 192 6.58 18.63 -8.28
CA MET A 192 7.32 18.86 -9.51
C MET A 192 8.82 18.83 -9.31
N GLU A 193 9.55 18.42 -10.33
CA GLU A 193 11.00 18.54 -10.38
C GLU A 193 11.43 19.05 -11.76
N ILE A 194 12.40 19.97 -11.79
CA ILE A 194 13.04 20.40 -13.04
C ILE A 194 14.25 19.50 -13.24
N GLN A 195 14.31 18.81 -14.37
CA GLN A 195 15.50 18.05 -14.71
C GLN A 195 16.61 19.03 -15.15
N PRO A 196 17.81 18.99 -14.56
CA PRO A 196 18.92 19.83 -15.00
C PRO A 196 19.43 19.30 -16.34
N HIS A 197 18.93 19.90 -17.44
CA HIS A 197 19.40 19.78 -18.83
C HIS A 197 19.66 18.37 -19.38
N ILE A 198 18.84 17.91 -20.33
CA ILE A 198 19.25 17.26 -21.60
C ILE A 198 18.04 17.18 -22.55
N PHE A 199 18.19 17.82 -23.73
CA PHE A 199 17.36 17.75 -24.95
C PHE A 199 15.87 18.17 -24.90
N MET A 200 15.63 19.46 -25.21
CA MET A 200 14.37 19.89 -25.82
C MET A 200 14.31 19.41 -27.28
N ASP A 201 13.12 19.07 -27.77
CA ASP A 201 12.87 18.88 -29.20
C ASP A 201 13.01 20.25 -29.91
N PRO A 202 13.85 20.40 -30.95
CA PRO A 202 14.07 21.68 -31.65
C PRO A 202 12.79 22.40 -32.12
N PHE A 203 11.69 21.66 -32.29
CA PHE A 203 10.39 22.24 -32.65
C PHE A 203 9.67 22.92 -31.47
N GLU A 204 9.86 22.48 -30.23
CA GLU A 204 9.29 23.12 -29.03
C GLU A 204 10.02 24.44 -28.71
N GLU A 205 11.32 24.52 -28.96
CA GLU A 205 12.13 25.76 -28.83
C GLU A 205 11.65 26.86 -29.79
N MET A 206 11.35 26.50 -31.03
CA MET A 206 10.88 27.45 -32.06
C MET A 206 9.45 27.94 -31.77
N GLY A 207 8.59 27.09 -31.20
CA GLY A 207 7.25 27.47 -30.73
C GLY A 207 7.27 28.39 -29.50
N MET A 208 8.24 28.20 -28.60
CA MET A 208 8.43 29.08 -27.44
C MET A 208 8.90 30.48 -27.84
N GLY A 209 9.87 30.59 -28.76
CA GLY A 209 10.33 31.90 -29.25
C GLY A 209 9.20 32.75 -29.85
N ALA A 210 8.27 32.11 -30.57
CA ALA A 210 7.11 32.80 -31.14
C ALA A 210 6.11 33.26 -30.06
N ARG A 211 5.83 32.42 -29.04
CA ARG A 211 4.90 32.77 -27.95
C ARG A 211 5.45 33.83 -27.01
N PHE A 212 6.74 33.76 -26.67
CA PHE A 212 7.40 34.81 -25.88
C PHE A 212 7.41 36.15 -26.63
N ALA A 213 7.66 36.14 -27.95
CA ALA A 213 7.57 37.35 -28.76
C ALA A 213 6.14 37.92 -28.81
N GLU A 214 5.11 37.07 -28.91
CA GLU A 214 3.70 37.47 -28.88
C GLU A 214 3.29 38.05 -27.52
N GLN A 215 3.77 37.43 -26.43
CA GLN A 215 3.48 37.82 -25.05
C GLN A 215 4.18 39.13 -24.69
N HIS A 216 5.44 39.32 -25.10
CA HIS A 216 6.15 40.60 -25.00
C HIS A 216 5.47 41.73 -25.79
N ARG A 217 4.86 41.41 -26.94
CA ARG A 217 4.12 42.38 -27.75
C ARG A 217 2.80 42.81 -27.10
N ARG A 218 2.15 41.91 -26.35
CA ARG A 218 0.91 42.21 -25.58
C ARG A 218 1.19 42.93 -24.26
N SER A 219 2.26 42.58 -23.55
CA SER A 219 2.66 43.25 -22.30
C SER A 219 3.25 44.65 -22.49
N ALA A 220 3.64 45.02 -23.71
CA ALA A 220 4.07 46.39 -24.01
C ALA A 220 2.89 47.39 -24.08
N THR A 221 1.65 46.92 -24.18
CA THR A 221 0.45 47.75 -24.32
C THR A 221 -0.38 47.92 -23.04
N GLU A 222 -0.13 47.13 -21.99
CA GLU A 222 -0.85 47.20 -20.72
C GLU A 222 0.13 47.52 -19.58
N LYS A 223 0.05 48.74 -19.04
CA LYS A 223 0.68 49.09 -17.77
C LYS A 223 -0.15 48.48 -16.64
N GLU A 224 0.09 47.22 -16.32
CA GLU A 224 -0.34 46.63 -15.06
C GLU A 224 0.87 46.19 -14.23
N ALA A 225 0.68 46.28 -12.91
CA ALA A 225 1.71 46.19 -11.90
C ALA A 225 2.48 44.87 -12.02
N SER A 226 3.80 44.98 -11.90
CA SER A 226 4.72 43.86 -11.68
C SER A 226 4.31 43.12 -10.40
N GLU A 227 3.41 42.15 -10.52
CA GLU A 227 3.27 41.08 -9.54
C GLU A 227 4.57 40.29 -9.58
N ASN A 228 5.24 40.24 -8.42
CA ASN A 228 6.46 39.48 -8.23
C ASN A 228 6.22 38.05 -8.74
N SER A 229 6.87 37.68 -9.85
CA SER A 229 7.01 36.29 -10.27
C SER A 229 7.91 35.60 -9.25
N GLY A 230 7.35 35.29 -8.08
CA GLY A 230 7.99 34.45 -7.08
C GLY A 230 8.37 33.15 -7.79
N THR A 231 9.66 32.83 -7.78
CA THR A 231 10.17 31.53 -8.23
C THR A 231 9.33 30.45 -7.58
N VAL A 232 8.52 29.74 -8.37
CA VAL A 232 7.66 28.66 -7.87
C VAL A 232 8.57 27.64 -7.20
N ASP A 233 8.39 27.43 -5.89
CA ASP A 233 9.17 26.44 -5.17
C ASP A 233 8.63 25.05 -5.46
N LEU A 234 9.17 24.44 -6.51
CA LEU A 234 8.79 23.10 -6.98
C LEU A 234 9.07 22.01 -5.94
N ARG A 235 9.79 22.34 -4.85
CA ARG A 235 10.07 21.39 -3.78
C ARG A 235 8.83 21.08 -2.95
N HIS A 236 7.79 21.92 -2.94
CA HIS A 236 6.61 21.69 -2.11
C HIS A 236 5.58 20.80 -2.82
N PHE A 237 4.94 19.92 -2.05
CA PHE A 237 3.86 19.08 -2.53
C PHE A 237 2.55 19.89 -2.53
N ALA A 238 2.02 20.17 -3.71
CA ALA A 238 0.79 20.94 -3.89
C ALA A 238 -0.45 20.05 -3.74
N PHE A 239 -1.54 20.62 -3.23
CA PHE A 239 -2.82 19.92 -3.05
C PHE A 239 -4.00 20.68 -3.65
N TYR A 240 -4.94 19.96 -4.24
CA TYR A 240 -6.15 20.49 -4.84
C TYR A 240 -7.34 19.60 -4.48
N ALA A 241 -8.43 20.20 -4.02
CA ALA A 241 -9.68 19.49 -3.72
C ALA A 241 -10.81 19.98 -4.62
N PHE A 242 -11.42 19.04 -5.34
CA PHE A 242 -12.51 19.28 -6.28
C PHE A 242 -13.81 18.61 -5.82
N ALA A 243 -14.93 19.27 -6.10
CA ALA A 243 -16.24 18.62 -5.99
C ALA A 243 -16.35 17.51 -7.04
N GLY A 244 -16.68 16.29 -6.61
CA GLY A 244 -16.53 15.08 -7.42
C GLY A 244 -17.19 15.15 -8.80
N ARG A 245 -18.47 15.57 -8.84
CA ARG A 245 -19.25 15.60 -10.09
C ARG A 245 -19.10 16.86 -10.93
N SER A 246 -18.84 18.01 -10.32
CA SER A 246 -18.79 19.29 -11.03
C SER A 246 -17.39 19.79 -11.35
N GLY A 247 -16.35 19.23 -10.72
CA GLY A 247 -14.98 19.69 -10.88
C GLY A 247 -14.69 21.04 -10.24
N VAL A 248 -15.64 21.63 -9.50
CA VAL A 248 -15.43 22.94 -8.87
C VAL A 248 -14.41 22.83 -7.74
N GLU A 249 -13.35 23.64 -7.79
CA GLU A 249 -12.34 23.71 -6.74
C GLU A 249 -12.96 24.19 -5.41
N ARG A 250 -12.63 23.48 -4.33
CA ARG A 250 -13.09 23.76 -2.96
C ARG A 250 -12.03 24.42 -2.12
N TRP A 251 -10.79 23.96 -2.28
CA TRP A 251 -9.61 24.57 -1.73
C TRP A 251 -8.39 24.05 -2.52
N SER A 252 -7.33 24.85 -2.55
CA SER A 252 -6.01 24.46 -3.03
C SER A 252 -4.94 24.97 -2.08
N ARG A 253 -3.79 24.30 -2.09
CA ARG A 253 -2.58 24.68 -1.35
C ARG A 253 -1.40 24.52 -2.29
N LYS A 254 -0.83 25.65 -2.71
CA LYS A 254 0.19 25.71 -3.77
C LYS A 254 1.58 25.93 -3.18
N ASN A 255 1.75 26.93 -2.30
CA ASN A 255 3.02 27.25 -1.64
C ASN A 255 2.80 27.56 -0.16
N GLU A 256 3.63 27.00 0.72
CA GLU A 256 3.91 27.62 2.01
C GLU A 256 5.06 28.60 1.81
N ASN A 257 4.82 29.89 2.03
CA ASN A 257 5.89 30.88 2.11
C ASN A 257 6.71 30.61 3.38
N ILE A 258 7.58 29.60 3.35
CA ILE A 258 8.56 29.34 4.39
C ILE A 258 9.92 29.65 3.75
N GLU A 259 10.62 30.62 4.34
CA GLU A 259 12.01 30.90 4.01
C GLU A 259 12.78 29.58 4.04
N ALA A 260 13.44 29.26 2.92
CA ALA A 260 14.16 28.03 2.69
C ALA A 260 14.99 27.62 3.92
N HIS A 261 14.54 26.60 4.64
CA HIS A 261 15.39 25.89 5.58
C HIS A 261 15.96 24.69 4.83
N SER A 262 17.28 24.70 4.69
CA SER A 262 18.06 23.65 4.06
C SER A 262 17.69 22.29 4.60
N SER A 263 17.81 21.29 3.74
CA SER A 263 17.87 19.86 4.03
C SER A 263 19.09 19.51 4.90
N ASP A 264 19.29 20.23 5.99
CA ASP A 264 20.33 19.94 6.96
C ASP A 264 19.80 18.93 7.97
N ALA A 265 20.42 17.76 7.99
CA ALA A 265 20.25 16.71 9.00
C ALA A 265 20.42 17.21 10.45
N SER A 266 20.91 18.44 10.66
CA SER A 266 21.07 19.08 11.96
C SER A 266 19.74 19.45 12.64
N GLN A 267 18.62 19.54 11.91
CA GLN A 267 17.29 19.75 12.50
C GLN A 267 16.66 18.47 13.06
N LEU A 268 17.21 17.29 12.71
CA LEU A 268 16.85 16.00 13.31
C LEU A 268 17.58 15.77 14.64
N LEU A 269 18.34 16.73 15.16
CA LEU A 269 18.88 16.62 16.52
C LEU A 269 17.96 17.40 17.46
N PRO A 270 17.35 16.76 18.48
CA PRO A 270 16.68 17.50 19.54
C PRO A 270 17.76 18.23 20.32
N GLN A 271 18.07 19.45 19.92
CA GLN A 271 18.88 20.33 20.73
C GLN A 271 18.03 20.65 21.95
N HIS A 272 18.38 20.09 23.11
CA HIS A 272 17.74 20.35 24.42
C HIS A 272 17.88 21.82 24.85
N ASN A 273 17.46 22.76 24.01
CA ASN A 273 17.59 24.18 24.17
C ASN A 273 16.22 24.81 23.99
N TYR A 274 15.58 25.07 25.13
CA TYR A 274 14.25 25.67 25.25
C TYR A 274 14.05 26.96 24.44
N LYS A 275 15.13 27.68 24.08
CA LYS A 275 15.06 28.88 23.23
C LYS A 275 14.83 28.54 21.76
N LEU A 276 15.43 27.47 21.25
CA LEU A 276 15.25 27.02 19.87
C LEU A 276 13.86 26.37 19.69
N ASP A 277 13.39 25.61 20.69
CA ASP A 277 12.03 25.08 20.71
C ASP A 277 10.96 26.18 20.70
N ALA A 278 11.19 27.29 21.40
CA ALA A 278 10.29 28.44 21.37
C ALA A 278 10.26 29.13 19.99
N HIS A 279 11.38 29.17 19.27
CA HIS A 279 11.43 29.66 17.89
C HIS A 279 10.73 28.70 16.92
N ALA A 280 10.91 27.39 17.06
CA ALA A 280 10.21 26.36 16.28
C ALA A 280 8.69 26.28 16.58
N LEU A 281 8.25 26.77 17.75
CA LEU A 281 6.84 26.95 18.08
C LEU A 281 6.25 28.22 17.45
N ASN A 282 7.06 29.28 17.29
CA ASN A 282 6.64 30.55 16.70
C ASN A 282 6.59 30.54 15.17
N THR A 283 7.21 29.57 14.51
CA THR A 283 7.12 29.36 13.05
C THR A 283 5.89 28.57 12.60
N ARG A 284 5.14 27.98 13.54
CA ARG A 284 3.96 27.14 13.22
C ARG A 284 2.76 27.98 12.81
N GLN A 285 2.06 27.53 11.78
CA GLN A 285 0.82 28.18 11.39
C GLN A 285 -0.29 27.93 12.45
N PRO A 286 -1.24 28.86 12.62
CA PRO A 286 -2.36 28.67 13.53
C PRO A 286 -3.18 27.42 13.20
N GLY A 287 -3.09 26.40 14.06
CA GLY A 287 -3.80 25.12 13.90
C GLY A 287 -2.89 23.92 13.60
N GLU A 288 -1.59 24.14 13.42
CA GLU A 288 -0.60 23.08 13.36
C GLU A 288 -0.25 22.57 14.77
N PHE A 289 -0.16 21.25 14.90
CA PHE A 289 0.17 20.54 16.11
C PHE A 289 1.38 19.63 15.88
N GLU A 290 2.03 19.23 16.97
CA GLU A 290 3.05 18.20 16.88
C GLU A 290 2.42 16.86 16.52
N CYS A 291 3.02 16.14 15.57
CA CYS A 291 2.65 14.77 15.22
C CYS A 291 2.55 13.86 16.46
N ARG A 292 3.35 14.13 17.50
CA ARG A 292 3.32 13.41 18.78
C ARG A 292 1.96 13.48 19.47
N GLU A 293 1.19 14.56 19.30
CA GLU A 293 -0.18 14.63 19.82
C GLU A 293 -1.11 13.63 19.14
N PHE A 294 -0.83 13.19 17.92
CA PHE A 294 -1.61 12.22 17.16
C PHE A 294 -0.91 10.86 17.06
N ARG A 295 0.03 10.54 17.97
CA ARG A 295 0.86 9.32 17.95
C ARG A 295 0.06 8.06 17.63
N GLU A 296 -1.10 7.86 18.24
CA GLU A 296 -1.93 6.67 18.00
C GLU A 296 -2.50 6.61 16.59
N SER A 297 -2.92 7.75 16.06
CA SER A 297 -3.45 7.87 14.71
C SER A 297 -2.34 7.70 13.67
N ILE A 298 -1.15 8.25 13.92
CA ILE A 298 0.00 8.13 13.00
C ILE A 298 0.52 6.70 12.94
N LEU A 299 0.67 6.02 14.08
CA LEU A 299 1.07 4.61 14.10
C LEU A 299 0.05 3.70 13.41
N GLY A 300 -1.24 4.08 13.44
CA GLY A 300 -2.29 3.37 12.72
C GLY A 300 -2.22 3.51 11.19
N LEU A 301 -1.35 4.38 10.67
CA LEU A 301 -1.08 4.53 9.23
C LEU A 301 0.17 3.76 8.77
N MET A 302 0.94 3.21 9.71
CA MET A 302 2.14 2.44 9.42
C MET A 302 1.78 1.07 8.85
N PRO A 303 2.67 0.45 8.05
CA PRO A 303 4.01 0.94 7.67
C PRO A 303 4.00 2.06 6.62
N HIS A 304 5.06 2.89 6.62
CA HIS A 304 5.35 3.83 5.54
C HIS A 304 6.73 3.53 4.95
N HIS A 305 6.80 3.51 3.62
CA HIS A 305 8.03 3.51 2.86
C HIS A 305 7.79 4.36 1.61
N TRP A 306 8.88 4.88 1.03
CA TRP A 306 8.84 5.58 -0.23
C TRP A 306 10.15 5.31 -0.97
N ASP A 307 10.07 4.61 -2.09
CA ASP A 307 11.16 4.34 -3.02
C ASP A 307 10.85 4.97 -4.40
N ARG A 308 9.58 4.91 -4.79
CA ARG A 308 9.12 5.31 -6.13
C ARG A 308 7.95 6.27 -6.07
N ARG A 309 7.69 6.93 -7.20
CA ARG A 309 6.53 7.81 -7.36
C ARG A 309 5.19 7.11 -7.03
N GLU A 310 5.07 5.81 -7.34
CA GLU A 310 3.85 5.02 -7.08
C GLU A 310 3.56 4.81 -5.58
N ASP A 311 4.56 4.97 -4.71
CA ASP A 311 4.39 4.85 -3.25
C ASP A 311 3.71 6.08 -2.64
N THR A 312 3.61 7.16 -3.42
CA THR A 312 2.90 8.38 -3.03
C THR A 312 1.41 8.10 -2.98
N LEU A 313 0.77 8.28 -1.82
CA LEU A 313 -0.65 7.96 -1.65
C LEU A 313 -1.37 8.95 -0.74
N LEU A 314 -2.68 9.10 -1.00
CA LEU A 314 -3.58 9.94 -0.21
C LEU A 314 -4.67 9.08 0.44
N LYS A 315 -4.63 8.97 1.77
CA LYS A 315 -5.60 8.20 2.56
C LYS A 315 -6.47 9.12 3.40
N LEU A 316 -7.78 8.89 3.37
CA LEU A 316 -8.68 9.53 4.31
C LEU A 316 -8.57 8.85 5.68
N GLY A 317 -8.42 9.66 6.73
CA GLY A 317 -8.21 9.17 8.09
C GLY A 317 -9.04 9.94 9.13
N HIS A 318 -9.14 9.35 10.31
CA HIS A 318 -9.73 10.00 11.48
C HIS A 318 -8.68 10.17 12.59
N PHE A 319 -8.14 11.38 12.72
CA PHE A 319 -7.13 11.71 13.71
C PHE A 319 -7.76 12.08 15.05
N ARG A 320 -7.24 11.47 16.12
CA ARG A 320 -7.60 11.78 17.49
C ARG A 320 -6.37 12.11 18.28
N ARG A 321 -6.48 13.14 19.13
CA ARG A 321 -5.41 13.45 20.07
C ARG A 321 -5.21 12.29 21.03
N HIS A 322 -3.98 11.85 21.16
CA HIS A 322 -3.52 10.87 22.11
C HIS A 322 -3.85 11.34 23.52
N LYS A 323 -4.55 10.49 24.28
CA LYS A 323 -4.92 10.78 25.66
C LYS A 323 -3.68 10.66 26.53
N ARG A 324 -2.99 11.77 26.79
CA ARG A 324 -1.97 11.83 27.85
C ARG A 324 -2.67 11.47 29.16
N LYS A 325 -2.22 10.42 29.85
CA LYS A 325 -2.59 10.23 31.26
C LYS A 325 -2.19 11.52 31.97
N ALA A 326 -3.17 12.26 32.50
CA ALA A 326 -2.86 13.39 33.36
C ALA A 326 -1.97 12.83 34.47
N LEU A 327 -0.71 13.27 34.50
CA LEU A 327 0.16 13.00 35.64
C LEU A 327 -0.66 13.35 36.87
N LYS A 328 -0.84 12.39 37.78
CA LYS A 328 -1.45 12.64 39.08
C LYS A 328 -0.78 13.90 39.60
N ARG A 329 -1.51 15.01 39.65
CA ARG A 329 -1.06 16.23 40.30
C ARG A 329 -0.68 15.75 41.69
N THR A 330 0.61 15.73 42.01
CA THR A 330 1.05 15.61 43.40
C THR A 330 0.30 16.72 44.13
N PRO A 331 -0.47 16.41 45.20
CA PRO A 331 -1.21 17.43 45.91
C PRO A 331 -0.19 18.33 46.60
N GLY A 332 0.28 19.35 45.87
CA GLY A 332 0.98 20.47 46.45
C GLY A 332 0.02 21.13 47.42
N LYS A 333 0.48 21.31 48.67
CA LYS A 333 -0.23 21.98 49.77
C LYS A 333 -1.11 23.12 49.22
N THR A 334 -2.41 22.97 49.39
CA THR A 334 -3.38 24.05 49.21
C THR A 334 -3.00 25.18 50.16
N MET A 335 -2.41 26.25 49.64
CA MET A 335 -2.42 27.53 50.33
C MET A 335 -3.85 28.07 50.22
N ASN A 336 -4.56 27.99 51.34
CA ASN A 336 -5.89 28.57 51.49
C ASN A 336 -5.78 30.09 51.40
N PHE A 337 -6.24 30.67 50.29
CA PHE A 337 -6.62 32.08 50.25
C PHE A 337 -8.09 32.19 50.68
N PRO A 338 -8.44 33.08 51.63
CA PRO A 338 -9.81 33.19 52.13
C PRO A 338 -10.60 34.11 51.20
N PHE A 339 -11.30 33.54 50.22
CA PHE A 339 -12.44 34.21 49.60
C PHE A 339 -13.63 33.25 49.59
N ASN A 340 -14.61 33.56 50.44
CA ASN A 340 -15.90 32.88 50.53
C ASN A 340 -16.63 33.00 49.18
N LYS A 341 -16.87 31.86 48.53
CA LYS A 341 -17.93 31.72 47.52
C LYS A 341 -19.17 31.15 48.21
N PRO A 342 -20.37 31.70 47.97
CA PRO A 342 -21.58 31.18 48.58
C PRO A 342 -21.94 29.82 47.97
N GLU A 343 -22.43 28.95 48.84
CA GLU A 343 -22.89 27.59 48.58
C GLU A 343 -24.20 27.65 47.78
N GLU A 344 -24.20 27.16 46.54
CA GLU A 344 -25.39 27.12 45.70
C GLU A 344 -26.19 25.84 46.03
N ASN A 345 -27.25 26.05 46.81
CA ASN A 345 -28.21 25.04 47.23
C ASN A 345 -28.87 24.35 46.02
N HIS A 346 -28.97 23.02 46.11
CA HIS A 346 -29.56 22.14 45.11
C HIS A 346 -31.05 22.44 44.82
N PRO A 347 -31.53 22.27 43.57
CA PRO A 347 -32.96 22.12 43.31
C PRO A 347 -33.47 20.74 43.78
N PRO A 348 -34.72 20.64 44.28
CA PRO A 348 -35.21 19.49 45.03
C PRO A 348 -35.68 18.35 44.13
N GLY A 349 -35.63 17.12 44.67
CA GLY A 349 -36.41 15.99 44.14
C GLY A 349 -35.67 15.02 43.23
N LYS A 350 -34.62 14.37 43.75
CA LYS A 350 -34.15 13.09 43.21
C LYS A 350 -33.68 12.20 44.36
N ASP A 351 -34.63 11.50 44.96
CA ASP A 351 -34.35 10.44 45.93
C ASP A 351 -33.55 9.33 45.24
N SER A 352 -32.26 9.24 45.59
CA SER A 352 -31.30 8.25 45.08
C SER A 352 -31.54 6.83 45.62
N THR A 353 -32.59 6.62 46.40
CA THR A 353 -32.84 5.38 47.17
C THR A 353 -33.70 4.34 46.44
N LYS A 354 -34.35 4.67 45.32
CA LYS A 354 -35.18 3.71 44.57
C LYS A 354 -34.52 3.25 43.27
N LYS A 355 -33.56 2.32 43.39
CA LYS A 355 -32.87 1.69 42.24
C LYS A 355 -33.82 0.92 41.31
N ILE A 356 -34.91 0.36 41.83
CA ILE A 356 -35.80 -0.54 41.08
C ILE A 356 -36.71 0.23 40.11
N SER A 357 -37.21 1.41 40.48
CA SER A 357 -38.05 2.22 39.59
C SER A 357 -37.28 2.80 38.41
N ASN A 358 -35.99 3.12 38.59
CA ASN A 358 -35.11 3.55 37.49
C ASN A 358 -34.78 2.44 36.50
N ILE A 359 -34.77 1.17 36.95
CA ILE A 359 -34.55 0.02 36.07
C ILE A 359 -35.82 -0.29 35.27
N ILE A 360 -36.99 -0.25 35.91
CA ILE A 360 -38.28 -0.45 35.24
C ILE A 360 -38.57 0.70 34.25
N GLY A 361 -38.26 1.94 34.62
CA GLY A 361 -38.37 3.09 33.72
C GLY A 361 -37.46 3.00 32.51
N LYS A 362 -36.23 2.49 32.67
CA LYS A 362 -35.31 2.22 31.55
C LYS A 362 -35.79 1.07 30.66
N ALA A 363 -36.35 0.01 31.24
CA ALA A 363 -36.90 -1.12 30.49
C ALA A 363 -38.16 -0.73 29.70
N ALA A 364 -39.05 0.09 30.27
CA ALA A 364 -40.22 0.63 29.58
C ALA A 364 -39.84 1.55 28.42
N HIS A 365 -38.79 2.37 28.57
CA HIS A 365 -38.24 3.18 27.48
C HIS A 365 -37.62 2.33 26.36
N TYR A 366 -37.01 1.19 26.71
CA TYR A 366 -36.44 0.26 25.74
C TYR A 366 -37.53 -0.51 24.97
N ALA A 367 -38.61 -0.91 25.65
CA ALA A 367 -39.74 -1.61 25.03
C ALA A 367 -40.58 -0.68 24.11
N GLY A 368 -40.68 0.62 24.41
CA GLY A 368 -41.37 1.60 23.57
C GLY A 368 -40.62 2.07 22.32
N SER A 369 -39.34 1.70 22.15
CA SER A 369 -38.47 2.20 21.07
C SER A 369 -38.45 1.31 19.82
N ALA A 370 -39.36 0.35 19.69
CA ALA A 370 -39.45 -0.58 18.56
C ALA A 370 -40.01 0.04 17.25
N LYS A 371 -39.60 1.27 16.90
CA LYS A 371 -39.68 1.71 15.50
C LYS A 371 -38.38 1.31 14.83
N ALA A 372 -38.44 0.28 13.98
CA ALA A 372 -37.37 -0.08 13.07
C ALA A 372 -37.09 1.11 12.13
N LYS A 373 -36.19 2.01 12.54
CA LYS A 373 -35.61 3.01 11.64
C LYS A 373 -34.78 2.23 10.64
N LYS A 374 -35.25 2.12 9.40
CA LYS A 374 -34.40 1.76 8.26
C LYS A 374 -33.26 2.79 8.24
N HIS A 375 -32.10 2.39 8.74
CA HIS A 375 -30.93 3.25 8.85
C HIS A 375 -30.34 3.36 7.44
N LEU A 376 -30.83 4.30 6.64
CA LEU A 376 -30.01 4.81 5.55
C LEU A 376 -28.83 5.51 6.24
N PRO A 377 -27.57 5.10 6.02
CA PRO A 377 -26.44 5.79 6.63
C PRO A 377 -26.36 7.19 6.00
N TYR A 378 -26.87 8.19 6.71
CA TYR A 378 -26.65 9.58 6.36
C TYR A 378 -25.16 9.85 6.49
N VAL A 379 -24.48 10.01 5.34
CA VAL A 379 -23.11 10.51 5.30
C VAL A 379 -23.18 12.03 5.44
N PRO A 380 -22.66 12.61 6.54
CA PRO A 380 -22.75 14.06 6.76
C PRO A 380 -21.84 14.80 5.77
N THR A 381 -22.25 16.02 5.41
CA THR A 381 -21.35 16.99 4.79
C THR A 381 -20.26 17.34 5.82
N ILE A 382 -19.00 17.16 5.44
CA ILE A 382 -17.84 17.38 6.28
C ILE A 382 -17.58 18.88 6.34
N THR A 383 -17.53 19.41 7.56
CA THR A 383 -17.28 20.83 7.84
C THR A 383 -16.21 20.93 8.91
N ASN A 384 -15.71 22.13 9.19
CA ASN A 384 -14.70 22.33 10.23
C ASN A 384 -15.15 21.88 11.64
N TYR A 385 -16.45 21.70 11.85
CA TYR A 385 -17.02 21.33 13.15
C TYR A 385 -17.47 19.86 13.22
N THR A 386 -17.25 19.04 12.19
CA THR A 386 -17.66 17.64 12.25
C THR A 386 -16.78 16.84 13.21
N GLN A 387 -17.37 16.42 14.33
CA GLN A 387 -16.70 15.62 15.38
C GLN A 387 -17.15 14.15 15.38
N VAL A 388 -17.69 13.68 14.26
CA VAL A 388 -18.24 12.33 14.15
C VAL A 388 -17.09 11.33 14.04
N TRP A 389 -17.05 10.39 14.98
CA TRP A 389 -15.88 9.53 15.21
C TRP A 389 -15.58 8.53 14.09
N TRP A 390 -16.57 8.20 13.26
CA TRP A 390 -16.48 7.30 12.11
C TRP A 390 -16.30 8.02 10.77
N VAL A 391 -16.33 9.36 10.78
CA VAL A 391 -16.15 10.20 9.58
C VAL A 391 -14.69 10.65 9.55
N PRO A 392 -14.01 10.61 8.39
CA PRO A 392 -12.66 11.13 8.28
C PRO A 392 -12.66 12.63 8.55
N ASN A 393 -11.64 13.10 9.26
CA ASN A 393 -11.38 14.53 9.49
C ASN A 393 -10.08 14.99 8.84
N VAL A 394 -9.27 14.05 8.34
CA VAL A 394 -7.99 14.34 7.71
C VAL A 394 -7.80 13.61 6.39
N VAL A 395 -7.03 14.22 5.50
CA VAL A 395 -6.32 13.56 4.42
C VAL A 395 -4.89 13.35 4.90
N VAL A 396 -4.38 12.14 4.76
CA VAL A 396 -3.00 11.80 5.08
C VAL A 396 -2.29 11.53 3.76
N ALA A 397 -1.29 12.35 3.46
CA ALA A 397 -0.37 12.15 2.35
C ALA A 397 0.85 11.39 2.86
N HIS A 398 1.14 10.26 2.22
CA HIS A 398 2.45 9.63 2.29
C HIS A 398 3.22 10.12 1.07
N GLN A 399 4.35 10.77 1.32
CA GLN A 399 5.19 11.47 0.35
C GLN A 399 6.64 11.02 0.55
N LYS A 400 7.51 11.40 -0.38
CA LYS A 400 8.96 11.26 -0.30
C LYS A 400 9.56 11.81 0.99
N GLU A 401 9.07 12.97 1.42
CA GLU A 401 9.56 13.66 2.63
C GLU A 401 8.93 13.11 3.92
N GLY A 402 8.05 12.12 3.84
CA GLY A 402 7.38 11.49 4.95
C GLY A 402 5.86 11.66 4.92
N ILE A 403 5.27 11.94 6.09
CA ILE A 403 3.81 11.95 6.26
C ILE A 403 3.30 13.35 6.56
N GLU A 404 2.32 13.78 5.79
CA GLU A 404 1.64 15.05 6.00
C GLU A 404 0.14 14.82 6.21
N ALA A 405 -0.39 15.31 7.34
CA ALA A 405 -1.82 15.24 7.64
C ALA A 405 -2.46 16.61 7.45
N LEU A 406 -3.46 16.68 6.58
CA LEU A 406 -4.23 17.88 6.27
C LEU A 406 -5.65 17.75 6.78
N HIS A 407 -6.19 18.83 7.32
CA HIS A 407 -7.59 18.93 7.70
C HIS A 407 -8.49 18.89 6.47
N LEU A 408 -9.36 17.88 6.39
CA LEU A 408 -10.10 17.52 5.17
C LEU A 408 -10.98 18.65 4.62
N ALA A 409 -11.63 19.43 5.49
CA ALA A 409 -12.56 20.48 5.06
C ALA A 409 -11.87 21.80 4.67
N SER A 410 -10.67 22.07 5.18
CA SER A 410 -9.99 23.36 4.98
C SER A 410 -8.68 23.26 4.20
N GLY A 411 -8.14 22.06 3.97
CA GLY A 411 -6.83 21.87 3.34
C GLY A 411 -5.63 22.35 4.17
N ARG A 412 -5.82 22.62 5.46
CA ARG A 412 -4.75 23.15 6.34
C ARG A 412 -3.93 22.02 6.92
N THR A 413 -2.63 22.20 7.03
CA THR A 413 -1.74 21.25 7.72
C THR A 413 -2.12 21.13 9.18
N ILE A 414 -2.35 19.89 9.63
CA ILE A 414 -2.54 19.56 11.05
C ILE A 414 -1.18 19.20 11.64
N CYS A 415 -0.40 18.38 10.95
CA CYS A 415 0.94 18.02 11.36
C CYS A 415 1.73 17.43 10.17
N LYS A 416 3.03 17.73 10.09
CA LYS A 416 3.98 17.16 9.13
C LYS A 416 5.07 16.38 9.88
N LEU A 417 5.24 15.11 9.54
CA LEU A 417 6.26 14.21 10.08
C LEU A 417 7.27 13.94 8.97
N HIS A 418 8.47 14.50 9.11
CA HIS A 418 9.54 14.24 8.17
C HIS A 418 10.11 12.84 8.41
N LEU A 419 10.10 12.00 7.37
CA LEU A 419 10.65 10.65 7.38
C LEU A 419 11.65 10.55 6.23
N GLN A 420 12.70 9.78 6.44
CA GLN A 420 13.74 9.59 5.42
C GLN A 420 13.20 8.78 4.24
N GLU A 421 13.66 9.13 3.04
CA GLU A 421 13.43 8.35 1.83
C GLU A 421 14.17 7.01 1.89
N GLY A 422 13.60 5.98 1.27
CA GLY A 422 14.11 4.62 1.35
C GLY A 422 13.87 3.96 2.71
N GLY A 423 13.95 2.63 2.72
CA GLY A 423 13.71 1.83 3.92
C GLY A 423 12.25 1.79 4.37
N LEU A 424 12.04 1.26 5.58
CA LEU A 424 10.73 0.97 6.16
C LEU A 424 10.57 1.73 7.48
N HIS A 425 9.49 2.49 7.62
CA HIS A 425 9.09 3.14 8.87
C HIS A 425 7.89 2.41 9.47
N ALA A 426 8.06 1.82 10.65
CA ALA A 426 7.02 1.08 11.39
C ALA A 426 7.41 0.91 12.86
N ASP A 427 6.50 0.42 13.71
CA ASP A 427 6.79 0.11 15.13
C ASP A 427 7.19 -1.36 15.26
N VAL A 428 8.37 -1.66 14.72
CA VAL A 428 8.82 -3.03 14.42
C VAL A 428 8.81 -3.89 15.69
N ASN A 429 9.28 -3.33 16.81
CA ASN A 429 9.37 -4.02 18.11
C ASN A 429 8.07 -3.97 18.95
N GLY A 430 7.06 -3.18 18.56
CA GLY A 430 5.76 -3.08 19.23
C GLY A 430 5.73 -2.22 20.50
N ASP A 431 6.73 -1.39 20.75
CA ASP A 431 6.78 -0.47 21.90
C ASP A 431 5.98 0.84 21.68
N GLY A 432 5.43 1.02 20.48
CA GLY A 432 4.64 2.17 20.06
C GLY A 432 5.50 3.35 19.62
N VAL A 433 6.82 3.23 19.53
CA VAL A 433 7.72 4.22 18.95
C VAL A 433 7.86 3.92 17.46
N LEU A 434 8.11 4.96 16.67
CA LEU A 434 8.33 4.77 15.24
C LEU A 434 9.80 4.38 15.04
N ASP A 435 10.02 3.25 14.39
CA ASP A 435 11.32 2.72 14.02
C ASP A 435 11.56 2.89 12.52
N HIS A 436 12.83 2.96 12.13
CA HIS A 436 13.28 3.02 10.75
C HIS A 436 14.24 1.86 10.47
N VAL A 437 13.91 1.05 9.47
CA VAL A 437 14.75 -0.05 8.99
C VAL A 437 15.29 0.27 7.60
N GLN A 438 16.62 0.26 7.49
CA GLN A 438 17.34 0.54 6.27
C GLN A 438 18.23 -0.65 5.91
N ALA A 439 18.32 -0.97 4.62
CA ALA A 439 19.19 -2.02 4.10
C ALA A 439 20.09 -1.45 3.01
N VAL A 440 21.36 -1.84 3.00
CA VAL A 440 22.39 -1.24 2.13
C VAL A 440 22.88 -2.25 1.09
N GLY A 441 22.71 -1.86 -0.18
CA GLY A 441 23.28 -2.53 -1.35
C GLY A 441 24.69 -2.03 -1.71
N GLY A 442 25.29 -2.61 -2.75
CA GLY A 442 26.57 -2.22 -3.32
C GLY A 442 26.55 -0.95 -4.19
N ASN A 443 25.40 -0.64 -4.78
CA ASN A 443 25.20 0.52 -5.66
C ASN A 443 24.54 1.73 -4.95
N GLY A 444 24.26 1.64 -3.65
CA GLY A 444 23.73 2.74 -2.86
C GLY A 444 24.87 3.63 -2.37
N ALA A 445 24.78 4.94 -2.62
CA ALA A 445 25.69 5.95 -2.08
C ALA A 445 26.05 5.66 -0.61
N GLU A 446 27.27 5.98 -0.18
CA GLU A 446 27.72 5.85 1.21
C GLU A 446 26.66 6.40 2.18
N GLN A 447 25.76 5.51 2.66
CA GLN A 447 24.66 5.89 3.54
C GLN A 447 25.24 5.87 4.94
N SER A 448 25.66 7.05 5.40
CA SER A 448 26.05 7.26 6.80
C SER A 448 24.85 6.97 7.70
N VAL A 449 25.01 6.07 8.67
CA VAL A 449 24.00 5.86 9.71
C VAL A 449 23.91 7.15 10.54
N VAL A 450 22.70 7.68 10.69
CA VAL A 450 22.44 8.97 11.36
C VAL A 450 22.63 8.90 12.90
N SER A 451 23.05 7.76 13.46
CA SER A 451 23.36 7.59 14.90
C SER A 451 24.58 8.38 15.41
N GLY A 452 25.08 9.39 14.69
CA GLY A 452 26.24 10.18 15.09
C GLY A 452 27.57 9.42 15.02
N SER A 453 27.56 8.17 14.56
CA SER A 453 28.74 7.39 14.21
C SER A 453 29.05 7.56 12.72
N MET A 454 30.27 7.98 12.38
CA MET A 454 30.81 8.07 11.00
C MET A 454 31.00 6.69 10.33
N GLU A 455 30.33 5.63 10.80
CA GLU A 455 30.48 4.28 10.25
C GLU A 455 29.61 4.13 9.00
N VAL A 456 30.26 4.06 7.84
CA VAL A 456 29.65 3.72 6.55
C VAL A 456 29.18 2.27 6.60
N LEU A 457 27.90 2.05 6.32
CA LEU A 457 27.36 0.69 6.25
C LEU A 457 27.99 -0.09 5.12
N ARG A 458 28.41 -1.32 5.44
CA ARG A 458 28.90 -2.25 4.43
C ARG A 458 27.70 -2.74 3.60
N PRO A 459 27.87 -2.98 2.29
CA PRO A 459 26.88 -3.70 1.51
C PRO A 459 26.54 -5.05 2.16
N CYS A 460 25.33 -5.54 1.97
CA CYS A 460 24.78 -6.74 2.63
C CYS A 460 24.45 -6.57 4.12
N TRP A 461 24.27 -5.35 4.62
CA TRP A 461 23.84 -5.09 6.01
C TRP A 461 22.50 -4.36 6.08
N ALA A 462 21.75 -4.64 7.14
CA ALA A 462 20.54 -3.94 7.51
C ALA A 462 20.62 -3.42 8.94
N VAL A 463 20.17 -2.18 9.14
CA VAL A 463 20.12 -1.50 10.43
C VAL A 463 18.69 -1.10 10.73
N ALA A 464 18.26 -1.36 11.96
CA ALA A 464 17.03 -0.81 12.50
C ALA A 464 17.36 0.21 13.59
N THR A 465 16.71 1.36 13.55
CA THR A 465 16.82 2.45 14.54
C THR A 465 15.44 2.81 15.08
N SER A 466 15.37 3.25 16.32
CA SER A 466 14.13 3.67 16.98
C SER A 466 14.12 5.16 17.27
N GLY A 467 12.97 5.79 17.02
CA GLY A 467 12.69 7.19 17.30
C GLY A 467 12.79 8.10 16.06
N VAL A 468 11.92 9.11 16.04
CA VAL A 468 12.02 10.25 15.11
C VAL A 468 12.05 11.53 15.93
N PRO A 469 13.21 12.18 16.09
CA PRO A 469 14.52 11.77 15.58
C PRO A 469 15.11 10.53 16.28
N ILE A 470 16.09 9.89 15.63
CA ILE A 470 16.71 8.63 16.07
C ILE A 470 17.30 8.77 17.47
N ARG A 471 17.02 7.80 18.33
CA ARG A 471 17.49 7.75 19.73
C ARG A 471 18.32 6.53 20.04
N GLU A 472 18.02 5.43 19.37
CA GLU A 472 18.54 4.12 19.70
C GLU A 472 18.67 3.29 18.43
N GLN A 473 19.67 2.41 18.40
CA GLN A 473 19.79 1.37 17.38
C GLN A 473 19.21 0.07 17.92
N LEU A 474 18.21 -0.48 17.23
CA LEU A 474 17.53 -1.71 17.62
C LEU A 474 18.32 -2.96 17.25
N PHE A 475 18.88 -3.00 16.04
CA PHE A 475 19.75 -4.10 15.61
C PHE A 475 20.60 -3.72 14.38
N ASN A 476 21.65 -4.51 14.16
CA ASN A 476 22.50 -4.47 12.97
C ASN A 476 22.80 -5.91 12.51
N VAL A 477 22.38 -6.29 11.30
CA VAL A 477 22.44 -7.69 10.83
C VAL A 477 22.90 -7.82 9.40
N SER A 478 23.51 -8.96 9.07
CA SER A 478 23.82 -9.33 7.69
C SER A 478 22.58 -9.89 6.97
N ILE A 479 22.34 -9.45 5.74
CA ILE A 479 21.18 -9.91 4.93
C ILE A 479 21.54 -10.95 3.86
N CYS A 480 22.80 -11.02 3.42
CA CYS A 480 23.23 -11.96 2.37
C CYS A 480 23.73 -13.30 2.92
N HIS A 481 24.42 -13.31 4.06
CA HIS A 481 24.95 -14.53 4.67
C HIS A 481 24.65 -14.55 6.16
N TYR A 482 23.83 -15.49 6.59
CA TYR A 482 23.67 -15.80 8.01
C TYR A 482 24.64 -16.93 8.40
N THR A 483 25.48 -16.66 9.41
CA THR A 483 26.23 -17.72 10.10
C THR A 483 25.81 -17.73 11.56
N HIS A 484 25.59 -18.91 12.14
CA HIS A 484 25.18 -19.08 13.55
C HIS A 484 26.16 -18.46 14.58
N PHE A 485 27.35 -18.04 14.14
CA PHE A 485 28.40 -17.42 14.95
C PHE A 485 28.55 -15.92 14.66
N ASN A 486 27.47 -15.13 14.70
CA ASN A 486 27.54 -13.66 14.70
C ASN A 486 27.97 -13.08 16.08
N LEU A 487 28.80 -13.80 16.85
CA LEU A 487 29.23 -13.41 18.20
C LEU A 487 30.43 -12.44 18.23
N PHE A 488 30.95 -12.04 17.07
CA PHE A 488 32.11 -11.16 16.99
C PHE A 488 31.90 -10.07 15.95
N GLN A 489 31.78 -8.82 16.42
CA GLN A 489 32.32 -7.66 15.67
C GLN A 489 33.82 -7.93 15.49
N HIS A 490 34.20 -8.64 14.44
CA HIS A 490 35.60 -8.86 14.10
C HIS A 490 35.81 -8.47 12.64
N GLY A 491 36.39 -7.28 12.48
CA GLY A 491 37.13 -6.95 11.28
C GLY A 491 38.25 -7.96 11.03
N GLU A 492 38.60 -8.09 9.75
CA GLU A 492 39.93 -8.44 9.26
C GLU A 492 40.30 -9.89 8.89
N LEU A 493 39.49 -10.94 9.07
CA LEU A 493 39.97 -12.31 8.78
C LEU A 493 39.31 -13.12 7.64
N TYR A 494 38.29 -12.62 6.94
CA TYR A 494 37.68 -13.35 5.81
C TYR A 494 38.05 -12.77 4.45
N ARG A 495 39.34 -12.83 4.10
CA ARG A 495 39.85 -12.43 2.78
C ARG A 495 40.19 -13.62 1.85
N SER A 496 39.87 -14.86 2.21
CA SER A 496 40.49 -16.01 1.51
C SER A 496 39.63 -17.15 0.97
N TYR A 497 38.29 -17.21 1.15
CA TYR A 497 37.56 -18.43 0.69
C TYR A 497 36.16 -18.27 0.08
N SER A 498 35.78 -17.09 -0.40
CA SER A 498 34.65 -16.98 -1.33
C SER A 498 35.09 -16.18 -2.56
N ARG A 499 34.77 -16.69 -3.75
CA ARG A 499 34.94 -15.98 -5.03
C ARG A 499 34.46 -14.53 -4.84
N GLY A 500 35.30 -13.57 -5.23
CA GLY A 500 34.94 -12.16 -5.32
C GLY A 500 33.80 -11.96 -6.31
N SER A 501 32.59 -12.24 -5.88
CA SER A 501 31.36 -11.85 -6.56
C SER A 501 31.13 -10.39 -6.19
N ASP A 502 31.22 -9.51 -7.18
CA ASP A 502 31.15 -8.06 -7.06
C ASP A 502 30.11 -7.63 -6.03
N ILE A 503 30.59 -7.27 -4.83
CA ILE A 503 29.75 -6.70 -3.78
C ILE A 503 29.20 -5.34 -4.23
N ALA A 504 29.89 -4.69 -5.17
CA ALA A 504 29.48 -3.44 -5.80
C ALA A 504 28.14 -3.56 -6.56
N SER A 505 27.81 -4.70 -7.17
CA SER A 505 26.57 -4.85 -7.94
C SER A 505 25.36 -5.35 -7.13
N LEU A 506 25.50 -5.43 -5.80
CA LEU A 506 24.41 -5.87 -4.94
C LEU A 506 23.31 -4.80 -4.88
N GLU A 507 22.07 -5.20 -5.10
CA GLU A 507 20.89 -4.38 -4.87
C GLU A 507 19.98 -5.06 -3.85
N VAL A 508 19.27 -4.24 -3.08
CA VAL A 508 18.36 -4.70 -2.04
C VAL A 508 17.02 -3.98 -2.25
N ALA A 509 15.93 -4.75 -2.33
CA ALA A 509 14.60 -4.17 -2.40
C ALA A 509 14.20 -3.55 -1.05
N THR A 510 13.31 -2.56 -1.07
CA THR A 510 12.80 -1.92 0.15
C THR A 510 12.20 -2.97 1.09
N PRO A 511 12.64 -3.01 2.37
CA PRO A 511 12.20 -4.03 3.30
C PRO A 511 10.71 -3.90 3.64
N ILE A 512 10.09 -5.03 3.99
CA ILE A 512 8.66 -5.08 4.38
C ILE A 512 8.47 -5.64 5.78
N LEU A 513 7.34 -5.30 6.41
CA LEU A 513 6.91 -5.85 7.68
C LEU A 513 5.83 -6.92 7.46
N ILE A 514 6.04 -8.12 8.00
CA ILE A 514 5.01 -9.15 8.12
C ILE A 514 4.52 -9.19 9.57
N PRO A 515 3.27 -8.82 9.84
CA PRO A 515 2.77 -8.69 11.20
C PRO A 515 2.69 -10.04 11.88
N LYS A 516 3.17 -10.09 13.13
CA LYS A 516 2.98 -11.25 14.00
C LYS A 516 1.71 -11.06 14.85
N SER A 517 1.00 -12.15 15.07
CA SER A 517 -0.10 -12.17 16.04
C SER A 517 0.45 -12.63 17.37
N ASP A 518 0.80 -11.68 18.23
CA ASP A 518 1.28 -11.94 19.61
C ASP A 518 0.14 -12.28 20.60
N GLY A 519 -1.10 -12.38 20.13
CA GLY A 519 -2.29 -12.67 20.94
C GLY A 519 -2.71 -11.51 21.86
N HIS A 520 -1.91 -10.45 21.92
CA HIS A 520 -2.24 -9.21 22.57
C HIS A 520 -2.95 -8.28 21.57
N ARG A 521 -3.87 -7.46 22.06
CA ARG A 521 -4.51 -6.42 21.24
C ARG A 521 -3.57 -5.22 21.05
N HIS A 522 -2.30 -5.45 20.74
CA HIS A 522 -1.49 -4.38 20.16
C HIS A 522 -2.16 -3.91 18.87
N ARG A 523 -1.95 -2.65 18.53
CA ARG A 523 -2.60 -2.04 17.37
C ARG A 523 -2.21 -2.86 16.14
N LYS A 524 -3.23 -3.44 15.48
CA LYS A 524 -3.07 -4.33 14.32
C LYS A 524 -1.99 -3.80 13.37
N GLY A 525 -1.01 -4.64 13.03
CA GLY A 525 -0.10 -4.39 11.89
C GLY A 525 1.13 -3.53 12.18
N SER A 526 1.40 -3.16 13.43
CA SER A 526 2.52 -2.26 13.76
C SER A 526 3.84 -3.00 14.01
N HIS A 527 3.79 -4.20 14.59
CA HIS A 527 4.95 -5.03 14.95
C HIS A 527 4.97 -6.34 14.15
N GLY A 528 6.17 -6.91 13.94
CA GLY A 528 6.30 -8.12 13.16
C GLY A 528 7.72 -8.45 12.72
N ASP A 529 7.82 -9.38 11.78
CA ASP A 529 9.08 -9.77 11.17
C ASP A 529 9.41 -8.83 10.01
N VAL A 530 10.68 -8.44 9.91
CA VAL A 530 11.18 -7.65 8.79
C VAL A 530 11.80 -8.60 7.76
N ILE A 531 11.36 -8.47 6.52
CA ILE A 531 11.81 -9.29 5.40
C ILE A 531 12.66 -8.44 4.46
N PHE A 532 13.79 -9.01 4.04
CA PHE A 532 14.73 -8.42 3.09
C PHE A 532 14.81 -9.30 1.84
N LEU A 533 14.95 -8.67 0.67
CA LEU A 533 15.18 -9.35 -0.61
C LEU A 533 16.39 -8.73 -1.31
N THR A 534 17.34 -9.57 -1.70
CA THR A 534 18.51 -9.15 -2.49
C THR A 534 18.34 -9.51 -3.96
N ASN A 535 19.06 -8.82 -4.83
CA ASN A 535 19.06 -9.09 -6.28
C ASN A 535 19.64 -10.45 -6.69
N ARG A 536 20.22 -11.17 -5.72
CA ARG A 536 20.68 -12.55 -5.85
C ARG A 536 19.59 -13.58 -5.56
N GLY A 537 18.37 -13.14 -5.22
CA GLY A 537 17.24 -14.02 -4.88
C GLY A 537 17.28 -14.58 -3.47
N GLU A 538 18.10 -14.00 -2.58
CA GLU A 538 18.13 -14.34 -1.18
C GLU A 538 17.07 -13.54 -0.43
N ILE A 539 16.13 -14.24 0.21
CA ILE A 539 15.08 -13.67 1.05
C ILE A 539 15.35 -14.04 2.49
N THR A 540 15.51 -13.03 3.35
CA THR A 540 15.91 -13.21 4.75
C THR A 540 14.89 -12.60 5.69
N SER A 541 14.50 -13.33 6.73
CA SER A 541 13.55 -12.89 7.76
C SER A 541 14.22 -12.71 9.12
N TYR A 542 14.01 -11.54 9.71
CA TYR A 542 14.44 -11.19 11.05
C TYR A 542 13.27 -10.75 11.90
N SER A 543 13.27 -11.16 13.17
CA SER A 543 12.32 -10.66 14.17
C SER A 543 13.05 -9.78 15.19
N PRO A 544 12.45 -8.68 15.65
CA PRO A 544 13.05 -7.84 16.68
C PRO A 544 13.10 -8.60 18.02
N GLY A 545 14.22 -8.49 18.73
CA GLY A 545 14.39 -9.09 20.05
C GLY A 545 13.60 -8.35 21.13
N LEU A 546 13.11 -9.10 22.13
CA LEU A 546 12.30 -8.56 23.24
C LEU A 546 13.03 -7.55 24.15
N HIS A 547 14.36 -7.49 24.11
CA HIS A 547 15.19 -6.69 25.04
C HIS A 547 15.98 -5.56 24.33
N GLY A 548 15.59 -5.18 23.11
CA GLY A 548 15.92 -3.87 22.53
C GLY A 548 17.23 -3.73 21.74
N HIS A 549 18.10 -4.74 21.65
CA HIS A 549 19.40 -4.60 20.96
C HIS A 549 19.80 -5.73 20.00
N ASP A 550 18.97 -6.78 19.88
CA ASP A 550 19.27 -7.93 19.04
C ASP A 550 18.12 -8.22 18.08
N ALA A 551 18.45 -8.71 16.88
CA ALA A 551 17.49 -9.31 15.97
C ALA A 551 17.63 -10.83 15.99
N ILE A 552 16.52 -11.54 16.11
CA ILE A 552 16.45 -13.00 16.07
C ILE A 552 16.20 -13.41 14.63
N TRP A 553 17.20 -14.02 14.01
CA TRP A 553 17.08 -14.65 12.69
C TRP A 553 16.00 -15.75 12.73
N GLN A 554 15.09 -15.73 11.75
CA GLN A 554 14.03 -16.73 11.63
C GLN A 554 14.38 -17.78 10.57
N TRP A 555 14.66 -17.31 9.35
CA TRP A 555 14.96 -18.16 8.20
C TRP A 555 15.59 -17.34 7.07
N GLN A 556 16.24 -18.03 6.14
CA GLN A 556 16.73 -17.49 4.87
C GLN A 556 16.41 -18.48 3.77
N GLN A 557 15.86 -18.00 2.66
CA GLN A 557 15.50 -18.81 1.50
C GLN A 557 16.18 -18.25 0.24
N SER A 558 16.88 -19.11 -0.49
CA SER A 558 17.37 -18.79 -1.83
C SER A 558 16.30 -19.16 -2.85
N THR A 559 15.95 -18.24 -3.73
CA THR A 559 14.92 -18.38 -4.78
C THR A 559 15.49 -17.93 -6.12
N GLY A 560 14.79 -18.19 -7.23
CA GLY A 560 15.19 -17.68 -8.56
C GLY A 560 14.79 -16.22 -8.81
N VAL A 561 14.34 -15.49 -7.78
CA VAL A 561 13.99 -14.06 -7.84
C VAL A 561 15.25 -13.20 -7.96
N THR A 562 15.84 -13.17 -9.15
CA THR A 562 17.04 -12.36 -9.43
C THR A 562 16.71 -11.16 -10.30
N TRP A 563 17.50 -10.09 -10.18
CA TRP A 563 17.47 -8.95 -11.11
C TRP A 563 18.84 -8.27 -11.17
N SER A 564 19.05 -7.44 -12.18
CA SER A 564 20.23 -6.58 -12.25
C SER A 564 19.91 -5.26 -12.93
N ASN A 565 20.20 -4.15 -12.24
CA ASN A 565 20.13 -2.82 -12.84
C ASN A 565 21.57 -2.29 -12.93
N LEU A 566 22.25 -2.58 -14.03
CA LEU A 566 23.60 -2.05 -14.24
C LEU A 566 23.52 -0.51 -14.34
N PRO A 567 24.29 0.24 -13.53
CA PRO A 567 24.28 1.69 -13.60
C PRO A 567 24.87 2.14 -14.94
N SER A 568 24.04 2.76 -15.79
CA SER A 568 24.51 3.41 -17.00
C SER A 568 25.33 4.66 -16.63
N PRO A 569 26.53 4.88 -17.20
CA PRO A 569 27.34 6.07 -16.94
C PRO A 569 26.68 7.41 -17.33
N SER A 570 25.58 7.36 -18.08
CA SER A 570 24.98 8.51 -18.77
C SER A 570 23.59 8.91 -18.23
N GLY A 571 23.06 8.23 -17.20
CA GLY A 571 21.66 8.35 -16.79
C GLY A 571 20.66 7.90 -17.87
N MET A 572 21.13 7.21 -18.91
CA MET A 572 20.31 6.63 -19.98
C MET A 572 20.00 5.17 -19.67
N MET A 573 18.72 4.80 -19.62
CA MET A 573 18.29 3.42 -19.47
C MET A 573 18.61 2.62 -20.76
N GLU A 574 19.87 2.18 -20.94
CA GLU A 574 20.27 1.37 -22.12
C GLU A 574 19.66 -0.05 -22.09
N SER A 575 19.26 -0.52 -20.92
CA SER A 575 18.44 -1.71 -20.70
C SER A 575 17.35 -1.35 -19.70
N GLY A 576 16.08 -1.63 -20.01
CA GLY A 576 14.94 -1.29 -19.14
C GLY A 576 15.20 -1.71 -17.68
N VAL A 577 15.01 -0.78 -16.74
CA VAL A 577 15.22 -1.03 -15.31
C VAL A 577 14.18 -2.02 -14.81
N VAL A 578 14.64 -3.10 -14.22
CA VAL A 578 13.79 -4.10 -13.58
C VAL A 578 13.33 -3.57 -12.24
N ILE A 579 12.02 -3.65 -12.01
CA ILE A 579 11.37 -3.19 -10.79
C ILE A 579 11.03 -4.41 -9.93
N PRO A 580 11.88 -4.76 -8.95
CA PRO A 580 11.61 -5.91 -8.10
C PRO A 580 10.37 -5.65 -7.25
N THR A 581 9.63 -6.73 -6.97
CA THR A 581 8.51 -6.69 -6.03
C THR A 581 8.94 -7.36 -4.74
N LEU A 582 8.74 -6.69 -3.60
CA LEU A 582 8.70 -7.31 -2.29
C LEU A 582 7.52 -6.70 -1.54
N LYS A 583 6.47 -7.48 -1.31
CA LYS A 583 5.26 -6.97 -0.64
C LYS A 583 4.47 -8.02 0.14
N PRO A 584 3.76 -7.62 1.20
CA PRO A 584 2.79 -8.48 1.85
C PRO A 584 1.58 -8.74 0.92
N LEU A 585 1.10 -9.98 0.91
CA LEU A 585 -0.02 -10.45 0.09
C LEU A 585 -0.96 -11.33 0.90
N SER A 586 -2.26 -11.02 0.94
CA SER A 586 -3.27 -11.96 1.44
C SER A 586 -3.75 -12.86 0.29
N LEU A 587 -3.82 -14.18 0.50
CA LEU A 587 -4.27 -15.13 -0.54
C LEU A 587 -5.80 -15.19 -0.73
N ARG A 588 -6.55 -14.53 0.14
CA ARG A 588 -8.01 -14.36 0.03
C ARG A 588 -8.33 -12.93 0.40
N LEU A 589 -9.36 -12.39 -0.26
CA LEU A 589 -9.96 -11.13 0.14
C LEU A 589 -10.43 -11.22 1.61
N HIS A 590 -9.87 -10.36 2.46
CA HIS A 590 -10.14 -10.26 3.91
C HIS A 590 -9.48 -11.32 4.80
N ASP A 591 -8.51 -12.08 4.29
CA ASP A 591 -7.67 -12.88 5.18
C ASP A 591 -6.72 -11.98 6.00
N ASN A 592 -6.59 -12.30 7.28
CA ASN A 592 -5.65 -11.62 8.18
C ASN A 592 -4.23 -12.18 8.04
N GLN A 593 -4.08 -13.38 7.45
CA GLN A 593 -2.77 -13.96 7.21
C GLN A 593 -2.14 -13.36 5.96
N GLN A 594 -1.03 -12.65 6.16
CA GLN A 594 -0.21 -12.10 5.08
C GLN A 594 0.89 -13.09 4.72
N MET A 595 1.04 -13.36 3.43
CA MET A 595 2.15 -14.06 2.81
C MET A 595 3.13 -13.04 2.23
N ILE A 596 4.29 -13.50 1.78
CA ILE A 596 5.32 -12.68 1.16
C ILE A 596 5.28 -12.94 -0.34
N LEU A 597 5.06 -11.91 -1.16
CA LEU A 597 5.25 -11.96 -2.60
C LEU A 597 6.60 -11.30 -2.94
N ALA A 598 7.47 -12.04 -3.62
CA ALA A 598 8.72 -11.54 -4.16
C ALA A 598 8.76 -11.76 -5.68
N ALA A 599 9.20 -10.78 -6.47
CA ALA A 599 9.34 -10.92 -7.92
C ALA A 599 10.59 -10.23 -8.44
N GLY A 600 11.24 -10.87 -9.40
CA GLY A 600 12.46 -10.40 -10.07
C GLY A 600 12.22 -10.27 -11.56
N GLU A 601 13.26 -10.52 -12.35
CA GLU A 601 13.22 -10.37 -13.81
C GLU A 601 12.39 -11.46 -14.50
N GLN A 602 12.57 -12.72 -14.08
CA GLN A 602 12.01 -13.90 -14.77
C GLN A 602 11.12 -14.76 -13.87
N GLU A 603 11.18 -14.57 -12.55
CA GLU A 603 10.46 -15.40 -11.59
C GLU A 603 9.80 -14.55 -10.51
N ALA A 604 8.60 -14.95 -10.10
CA ALA A 604 7.95 -14.50 -8.88
C ALA A 604 7.62 -15.70 -7.98
N VAL A 605 7.73 -15.49 -6.67
CA VAL A 605 7.52 -16.53 -5.66
C VAL A 605 6.62 -16.01 -4.54
N ILE A 606 5.84 -16.91 -3.98
CA ILE A 606 5.03 -16.65 -2.80
C ILE A 606 5.53 -17.53 -1.66
N ILE A 607 5.82 -16.91 -0.54
CA ILE A 607 6.43 -17.55 0.64
C ILE A 607 5.52 -17.33 1.85
N SER A 608 5.39 -18.36 2.68
CA SER A 608 4.70 -18.22 3.96
C SER A 608 5.52 -17.38 4.95
N PRO A 609 4.92 -16.79 6.00
CA PRO A 609 5.66 -16.13 7.07
C PRO A 609 6.73 -17.02 7.73
N GLY A 610 6.57 -18.35 7.69
CA GLY A 610 7.51 -19.32 8.21
C GLY A 610 8.66 -19.70 7.26
N GLY A 611 8.73 -19.09 6.07
CA GLY A 611 9.79 -19.34 5.09
C GLY A 611 9.54 -20.48 4.11
N SER A 612 8.36 -21.11 4.15
CA SER A 612 8.02 -22.18 3.19
C SER A 612 7.58 -21.60 1.84
N LEU A 613 8.22 -22.02 0.75
CA LEU A 613 7.80 -21.68 -0.61
C LEU A 613 6.43 -22.31 -0.91
N LEU A 614 5.46 -21.48 -1.29
CA LEU A 614 4.07 -21.88 -1.57
C LEU A 614 3.81 -22.01 -3.07
N ALA A 615 4.31 -21.06 -3.87
CA ALA A 615 4.14 -21.04 -5.32
C ALA A 615 5.34 -20.36 -5.99
N THR A 616 5.63 -20.80 -7.20
CA THR A 616 6.59 -20.18 -8.14
C THR A 616 5.84 -19.87 -9.43
N ILE A 617 6.14 -18.72 -10.02
CA ILE A 617 5.49 -18.17 -11.21
C ILE A 617 6.59 -17.72 -12.15
N GLU A 618 6.57 -18.25 -13.38
CA GLU A 618 7.47 -17.80 -14.44
C GLU A 618 6.88 -16.54 -15.08
N LEU A 619 7.69 -15.48 -15.16
CA LEU A 619 7.28 -14.20 -15.73
C LEU A 619 7.66 -14.16 -17.21
N PRO A 620 6.73 -13.74 -18.11
CA PRO A 620 7.00 -13.64 -19.54
C PRO A 620 8.03 -12.54 -19.91
N GLY A 621 8.33 -11.64 -18.98
CA GLY A 621 9.33 -10.59 -19.15
C GLY A 621 9.53 -9.74 -17.90
N PRO A 622 10.52 -8.83 -17.92
CA PRO A 622 10.89 -8.02 -16.77
C PRO A 622 9.76 -7.07 -16.34
N PRO A 623 9.45 -6.99 -15.03
CA PRO A 623 8.46 -6.07 -14.51
C PRO A 623 8.94 -4.60 -14.62
N THR A 624 8.10 -3.75 -15.21
CA THR A 624 8.24 -2.28 -15.21
C THR A 624 7.50 -1.61 -14.06
N HIS A 625 6.74 -2.39 -13.30
CA HIS A 625 6.00 -1.98 -12.12
C HIS A 625 6.03 -3.10 -11.10
N VAL A 626 5.84 -2.76 -9.82
CA VAL A 626 5.55 -3.76 -8.79
C VAL A 626 4.31 -4.54 -9.20
N LEU A 627 4.33 -5.87 -9.08
CA LEU A 627 3.17 -6.72 -9.43
C LEU A 627 1.93 -6.20 -8.71
N ILE A 628 0.80 -6.12 -9.40
CA ILE A 628 -0.47 -5.67 -8.82
C ILE A 628 -1.21 -6.89 -8.29
N CYS A 629 -1.78 -6.80 -7.08
CA CYS A 629 -2.49 -7.90 -6.44
C CYS A 629 -3.94 -7.50 -6.23
N GLU A 630 -4.82 -8.00 -7.09
CA GLU A 630 -6.25 -7.67 -7.09
C GLU A 630 -7.05 -8.89 -7.56
N ASP A 631 -8.25 -9.08 -7.02
CA ASP A 631 -9.17 -10.14 -7.47
C ASP A 631 -9.88 -9.69 -8.75
N PHE A 632 -9.28 -9.88 -9.92
CA PHE A 632 -9.95 -9.52 -11.19
C PHE A 632 -10.89 -10.64 -11.68
N SER A 633 -10.72 -11.88 -11.21
CA SER A 633 -11.59 -13.00 -11.56
C SER A 633 -12.91 -13.03 -10.77
N ASN A 634 -13.00 -12.25 -9.69
CA ASN A 634 -14.12 -12.19 -8.74
C ASN A 634 -14.43 -13.52 -8.05
N ASP A 635 -13.41 -14.35 -7.82
CA ASP A 635 -13.55 -15.63 -7.12
C ASP A 635 -13.24 -15.54 -5.61
N GLY A 636 -12.85 -14.36 -5.13
CA GLY A 636 -12.48 -14.11 -3.74
C GLY A 636 -11.01 -14.40 -3.41
N LEU A 637 -10.22 -14.88 -4.37
CA LEU A 637 -8.78 -15.09 -4.29
C LEU A 637 -8.03 -13.88 -4.84
N THR A 638 -6.72 -13.84 -4.64
CA THR A 638 -5.92 -12.69 -5.09
C THR A 638 -5.14 -13.04 -6.33
N ASP A 639 -5.56 -12.45 -7.44
CA ASP A 639 -4.91 -12.61 -8.73
C ASP A 639 -3.75 -11.60 -8.87
N LEU A 640 -2.87 -11.85 -9.84
CA LEU A 640 -1.68 -11.04 -10.09
C LEU A 640 -1.74 -10.40 -11.48
N VAL A 641 -1.38 -9.13 -11.58
CA VAL A 641 -1.17 -8.45 -12.86
C VAL A 641 0.28 -8.00 -12.95
N LEU A 642 0.94 -8.42 -14.02
CA LEU A 642 2.30 -8.06 -14.40
C LEU A 642 2.25 -7.02 -15.52
N VAL A 643 3.07 -5.98 -15.39
CA VAL A 643 3.28 -4.97 -16.44
C VAL A 643 4.72 -5.08 -16.92
N THR A 644 4.90 -5.32 -18.22
CA THR A 644 6.22 -5.33 -18.87
C THR A 644 6.31 -4.18 -19.88
N SER A 645 7.43 -4.06 -20.59
CA SER A 645 7.56 -3.11 -21.70
C SER A 645 6.68 -3.46 -22.92
N ASN A 646 6.27 -4.73 -23.03
CA ASN A 646 5.64 -5.29 -24.23
C ASN A 646 4.14 -5.56 -24.03
N GLY A 647 3.64 -5.40 -22.80
CA GLY A 647 2.23 -5.61 -22.51
C GLY A 647 1.92 -5.82 -21.03
N VAL A 648 0.65 -6.17 -20.78
CA VAL A 648 0.10 -6.46 -19.46
C VAL A 648 -0.38 -7.91 -19.43
N TYR A 649 -0.04 -8.65 -18.39
CA TYR A 649 -0.34 -10.07 -18.23
C TYR A 649 -1.08 -10.32 -16.91
N GLY A 650 -2.11 -11.16 -16.93
CA GLY A 650 -2.88 -11.56 -15.77
C GLY A 650 -2.70 -13.04 -15.42
N PHE A 651 -2.46 -13.31 -14.14
CA PHE A 651 -2.35 -14.64 -13.56
C PHE A 651 -3.46 -14.86 -12.53
N VAL A 652 -4.24 -15.93 -12.70
CA VAL A 652 -5.32 -16.28 -11.78
C VAL A 652 -4.82 -17.25 -10.71
N GLN A 653 -5.16 -16.97 -9.45
CA GLN A 653 -4.86 -17.87 -8.36
C GLN A 653 -5.76 -19.11 -8.46
N THR A 654 -5.16 -20.29 -8.46
CA THR A 654 -5.86 -21.57 -8.43
C THR A 654 -5.48 -22.35 -7.20
N ARG A 655 -6.45 -23.08 -6.65
CA ARG A 655 -6.24 -24.01 -5.55
C ARG A 655 -6.32 -25.42 -6.08
N GLN A 656 -5.21 -26.15 -6.04
CA GLN A 656 -5.26 -27.57 -6.34
C GLN A 656 -5.70 -28.27 -5.06
N PRO A 657 -6.85 -28.97 -5.01
CA PRO A 657 -7.19 -29.81 -3.87
C PRO A 657 -6.05 -30.80 -3.65
N GLY A 658 -5.76 -31.17 -2.39
CA GLY A 658 -4.66 -32.07 -2.01
C GLY A 658 -4.82 -33.48 -2.63
N ALA A 659 -4.58 -33.60 -3.93
CA ALA A 659 -4.84 -34.79 -4.72
C ALA A 659 -3.92 -35.93 -4.31
N LEU A 660 -2.75 -35.63 -3.73
CA LEU A 660 -1.82 -36.63 -3.23
C LEU A 660 -2.38 -37.38 -2.02
N PHE A 661 -2.94 -36.69 -1.01
CA PHE A 661 -3.53 -37.37 0.15
C PHE A 661 -4.81 -38.10 -0.23
N PHE A 662 -5.64 -37.51 -1.09
CA PHE A 662 -6.82 -38.18 -1.64
C PHE A 662 -6.45 -39.43 -2.44
N SER A 663 -5.49 -39.33 -3.36
CA SER A 663 -4.99 -40.45 -4.18
C SER A 663 -4.35 -41.54 -3.32
N MET A 664 -3.55 -41.17 -2.31
CA MET A 664 -2.95 -42.12 -1.37
C MET A 664 -4.02 -42.85 -0.54
N LEU A 665 -5.05 -42.14 -0.08
CA LEU A 665 -6.15 -42.76 0.68
C LEU A 665 -7.02 -43.66 -0.19
N VAL A 666 -7.33 -43.24 -1.42
CA VAL A 666 -8.02 -44.08 -2.42
C VAL A 666 -7.16 -45.29 -2.77
N GLY A 667 -5.85 -45.12 -2.97
CA GLY A 667 -4.90 -46.20 -3.20
C GLY A 667 -4.85 -47.20 -2.04
N CYS A 668 -4.77 -46.72 -0.80
CA CYS A 668 -4.86 -47.56 0.39
C CYS A 668 -6.19 -48.33 0.46
N LEU A 669 -7.31 -47.68 0.09
CA LEU A 669 -8.63 -48.31 0.06
C LEU A 669 -8.70 -49.42 -1.00
N ILE A 670 -8.13 -49.20 -2.19
CA ILE A 670 -8.04 -50.21 -3.26
C ILE A 670 -7.20 -51.41 -2.79
N VAL A 671 -6.06 -51.18 -2.13
CA VAL A 671 -5.21 -52.26 -1.59
C VAL A 671 -5.97 -53.07 -0.54
N VAL A 672 -6.66 -52.41 0.39
CA VAL A 672 -7.48 -53.09 1.40
C VAL A 672 -8.60 -53.91 0.75
N MET A 673 -9.26 -53.38 -0.29
CA MET A 673 -10.25 -54.13 -1.06
C MET A 673 -9.65 -55.36 -1.76
N GLY A 674 -8.46 -55.22 -2.35
CA GLY A 674 -7.73 -56.32 -2.97
C GLY A 674 -7.38 -57.43 -1.98
N VAL A 675 -6.84 -57.07 -0.81
CA VAL A 675 -6.51 -58.04 0.26
C VAL A 675 -7.77 -58.76 0.75
N ILE A 676 -8.87 -58.05 0.93
CA ILE A 676 -10.16 -58.64 1.34
C ILE A 676 -10.68 -59.58 0.25
N PHE A 677 -10.62 -59.20 -1.02
CA PHE A 677 -11.05 -60.04 -2.14
C PHE A 677 -10.25 -61.35 -2.19
N VAL A 678 -8.91 -61.26 -2.09
CA VAL A 678 -8.02 -62.42 -2.10
C VAL A 678 -8.26 -63.33 -0.89
N THR A 679 -8.38 -62.78 0.32
CA THR A 679 -8.68 -63.58 1.52
C THR A 679 -10.06 -64.23 1.47
N GLN A 680 -11.06 -63.59 0.86
CA GLN A 680 -12.37 -64.22 0.62
C GLN A 680 -12.30 -65.35 -0.40
N HIS A 681 -11.54 -65.17 -1.49
CA HIS A 681 -11.39 -66.20 -2.52
C HIS A 681 -10.62 -67.43 -1.99
N LEU A 682 -9.58 -67.21 -1.18
CA LEU A 682 -8.80 -68.28 -0.53
C LEU A 682 -9.59 -69.00 0.58
N ASN A 683 -10.44 -68.29 1.32
CA ASN A 683 -11.29 -68.90 2.35
C ASN A 683 -12.52 -69.61 1.76
N SER A 684 -13.02 -69.18 0.60
CA SER A 684 -14.10 -69.87 -0.13
C SER A 684 -13.67 -71.24 -0.66
N ALA A 685 -12.38 -71.39 -1.03
CA ALA A 685 -11.80 -72.65 -1.48
C ALA A 685 -11.70 -73.74 -0.38
N LYS A 686 -11.98 -73.41 0.89
CA LYS A 686 -12.00 -74.36 2.03
C LYS A 686 -13.41 -74.72 2.50
N GLY A 687 -14.39 -74.80 1.59
CA GLY A 687 -15.69 -75.42 1.87
C GLY A 687 -15.55 -76.93 2.08
N LYS A 688 -15.69 -77.42 3.32
CA LYS A 688 -15.69 -78.84 3.70
C LYS A 688 -16.79 -79.65 2.98
N PRO A 689 -16.56 -80.93 2.65
CA PRO A 689 -17.54 -81.80 1.99
C PRO A 689 -18.72 -82.15 2.91
N ARG A 690 -19.91 -82.33 2.31
CA ARG A 690 -21.15 -82.81 2.95
C ARG A 690 -20.91 -84.18 3.63
N PRO A 691 -21.33 -84.40 4.89
CA PRO A 691 -21.33 -85.73 5.49
C PRO A 691 -22.46 -86.58 4.90
N SER A 692 -22.17 -87.85 4.62
CA SER A 692 -23.11 -88.86 4.15
C SER A 692 -24.17 -89.18 5.21
N SER A 693 -25.44 -89.09 4.81
CA SER A 693 -26.56 -89.67 5.55
C SER A 693 -27.03 -90.93 4.81
N GLY A 694 -26.69 -92.11 5.33
CA GLY A 694 -27.56 -93.29 5.20
C GLY A 694 -28.75 -93.14 6.17
N PRO A 695 -29.92 -93.75 5.93
CA PRO A 695 -30.04 -95.22 5.80
C PRO A 695 -31.11 -95.76 4.82
N ARG A 696 -30.82 -96.89 4.16
CA ARG A 696 -31.60 -98.15 4.17
C ARG A 696 -30.91 -99.21 3.31
#